data_AF-A0A9D3PUG6-F1
#
_entry.id   AF-A0A9D3PUG6-F1
#
_cell.length_a   1.000
_cell.length_b   1.000
_cell.length_c   1.000
_cell.angle_alpha   90.00
_cell.angle_beta   90.00
_cell.angle_gamma   90.00
#
_symmetry.space_group_name_H-M   'P 1'
#
loop_
_entity.id
_entity.type
_entity.pdbx_description
1 polymer ?
#
loop_
_entity_poly.entity_id
_entity_poly.type
_entity_poly.pdbx_seq_one_letter_code
_entity_poly.pdbx_strand_id
1 'polypeptide(L)'
;MFESTHNVTLKPTESWREALLDTRVMDLFFTVHRKIREDSDMAQDSLQCLAQLASMHGPIFPDESAQVSYLAHLVEGLLNMINGIEMEDSEAVGISNIISNMITMFPRSILTALPNELFSSFINCLTMLTCSFGRSAALEEVLDKDDMVYMEAYDKLLESWLTLLQDDEHFPRGCFVQPAVQVFNSYIQCHLAAPDGTRNLTANGVASHEEEEINELQEDDRELFSDQLASIGMLGRIAADHSIPLLTSLLEDRVTRLHGQLQRHQQQLLASPGPESVDRKVLDDLYEDIHWLILVAGYLLADDPQSETPLIPSEVMEYSINHSTEVDINTTLQILGSPGEKASSIPGCNRTDSVIRLLSAVLRTSEVESRATRASLTELLSPQMGKDIVWFLKRWAKTYLLVDEKLYSQISMPLSMAFGADTEGAQWIVGYLLEKVINNLSVWSSEPELANDTVELLVTLVERRERANIVVQCESWWNLAKQFASRSPPLNLLSSSVQRTLMKALVLGGFANMDSDTKQQYWTEVLQPLQQRFLNVINQENFSQICQQEEVKREIIATLEALCGIAEATQIDNVAVLFNFLMDFLSNCIGLMEVYRNTPETVNLIIEVFVEVAHKQICYLGESKSMKLYEACLTLLQVYSKNNLGRKRVDVTAEEDQYQDLLLIMELLTNLLSKEFIDFSDTDEVFRGQEQGQGASRSVSAADVVLYGVNIVLPLMSQDLLKFPSLCNQYYKLITFICEIFPEKIPQLPEELFKSLMFSLELGMTSISPEVSQLCLEALTPLAEQCAKTQETDTPLFIATRHFLKLVFDMLVLQKHYTEMTVVAGEALYTLVCLHQVEYSELVESLLSSQRDAVIYQRLADAFNKLTASSTPPSMDRKQKVAFLKSLEEFVANVGGLLCVK
;
A
#
# COMPACT_ATOMS: atom_id res chain seq x y z
N MET A 1 9.86 17.52 11.57
CA MET A 1 8.74 18.51 11.54
C MET A 1 9.13 19.66 10.62
N PHE A 2 9.04 19.42 9.33
CA PHE A 2 8.70 20.34 8.25
C PHE A 2 8.21 19.40 7.15
N GLU A 3 6.91 19.17 7.13
CA GLU A 3 6.23 18.45 6.06
C GLU A 3 6.45 19.21 4.76
N SER A 4 6.76 18.47 3.70
CA SER A 4 6.41 18.77 2.31
C SER A 4 6.20 20.25 1.99
N THR A 5 7.24 20.92 1.46
CA THR A 5 7.02 22.00 0.52
C THR A 5 6.34 21.42 -0.71
N HIS A 6 5.02 21.25 -0.64
CA HIS A 6 4.19 21.18 -1.83
C HIS A 6 4.60 22.36 -2.70
N ASN A 7 5.09 22.08 -3.92
CA ASN A 7 5.18 23.07 -4.98
C ASN A 7 3.76 23.62 -5.19
N VAL A 8 3.38 24.66 -4.44
CA VAL A 8 2.06 25.30 -4.53
C VAL A 8 1.99 25.88 -5.93
N THR A 9 1.30 25.21 -6.84
CA THR A 9 1.31 25.60 -8.25
C THR A 9 0.67 26.99 -8.43
N LEU A 10 1.32 27.85 -9.23
CA LEU A 10 0.83 29.21 -9.42
C LEU A 10 -0.34 29.22 -10.42
N LYS A 11 -1.57 29.41 -9.92
CA LYS A 11 -2.80 29.50 -10.74
C LYS A 11 -3.48 30.88 -10.68
N PRO A 12 -2.88 31.91 -11.30
CA PRO A 12 -3.38 33.27 -11.19
C PRO A 12 -4.58 33.52 -12.11
N THR A 13 -5.45 34.46 -11.71
CA THR A 13 -6.58 34.93 -12.52
C THR A 13 -6.12 35.83 -13.67
N GLU A 14 -6.99 36.06 -14.66
CA GLU A 14 -6.68 36.90 -15.83
C GLU A 14 -6.19 38.32 -15.47
N SER A 15 -6.62 38.85 -14.31
CA SER A 15 -6.20 40.17 -13.82
C SER A 15 -4.68 40.29 -13.61
N TRP A 16 -3.97 39.18 -13.44
CA TRP A 16 -2.52 39.16 -13.24
C TRP A 16 -1.71 39.06 -14.55
N ARG A 17 -2.39 38.92 -15.70
CA ARG A 17 -1.77 38.67 -17.00
C ARG A 17 -0.72 39.71 -17.36
N GLU A 18 -1.03 40.99 -17.21
CA GLU A 18 -0.10 42.09 -17.53
C GLU A 18 1.14 42.10 -16.63
N ALA A 19 1.02 41.59 -15.39
CA ALA A 19 2.13 41.56 -14.45
C ALA A 19 3.04 40.34 -14.66
N LEU A 20 2.47 39.16 -14.87
CA LEU A 20 3.23 37.90 -14.86
C LEU A 20 3.65 37.42 -16.26
N LEU A 21 2.95 37.82 -17.32
CA LEU A 21 3.36 37.50 -18.71
C LEU A 21 4.28 38.56 -19.34
N ASP A 22 4.60 39.66 -18.63
CA ASP A 22 5.64 40.59 -19.08
C ASP A 22 7.01 39.92 -18.95
N THR A 23 7.69 39.72 -20.08
CA THR A 23 9.01 39.07 -20.14
C THR A 23 10.06 39.75 -19.27
N ARG A 24 9.89 41.05 -18.98
CA ARG A 24 10.78 41.80 -18.09
C ARG A 24 10.78 41.29 -16.65
N VAL A 25 9.67 40.73 -16.18
CA VAL A 25 9.59 40.14 -14.84
C VAL A 25 10.44 38.88 -14.79
N MET A 26 10.33 38.03 -15.80
CA MET A 26 11.17 36.83 -15.92
C MET A 26 12.66 37.20 -16.05
N ASP A 27 13.00 38.15 -16.92
CA ASP A 27 14.37 38.66 -17.09
C ASP A 27 14.94 39.26 -15.80
N LEU A 28 14.09 39.94 -15.01
CA LEU A 28 14.44 40.49 -13.71
C LEU A 28 14.89 39.36 -12.78
N PHE A 29 14.09 38.32 -12.59
CA PHE A 29 14.44 37.22 -11.67
C PHE A 29 15.69 36.45 -12.13
N PHE A 30 15.84 36.18 -13.43
CA PHE A 30 17.09 35.60 -13.96
C PHE A 30 18.32 36.51 -13.76
N THR A 31 18.14 37.83 -13.81
CA THR A 31 19.23 38.78 -13.58
C THR A 31 19.54 38.94 -12.09
N VAL A 32 18.53 38.91 -11.24
CA VAL A 32 18.65 38.98 -9.79
C VAL A 32 19.42 37.76 -9.29
N HIS A 33 19.00 36.56 -9.66
CA HIS A 33 19.68 35.31 -9.30
C HIS A 33 21.17 35.35 -9.70
N ARG A 34 21.48 35.69 -10.97
CA ARG A 34 22.87 35.82 -11.45
C ARG A 34 23.74 36.80 -10.64
N LYS A 35 23.15 37.77 -9.94
CA LYS A 35 23.89 38.75 -9.12
C LYS A 35 24.06 38.34 -7.67
N ILE A 36 23.16 37.52 -7.13
CA ILE A 36 23.12 37.13 -5.72
C ILE A 36 23.47 35.65 -5.50
N ARG A 37 23.81 34.93 -6.57
CA ARG A 37 24.21 33.52 -6.59
C ARG A 37 25.19 33.10 -5.49
N GLU A 38 26.22 33.91 -5.24
CA GLU A 38 27.28 33.57 -4.27
C GLU A 38 26.78 33.59 -2.81
N ASP A 39 25.56 34.09 -2.57
CA ASP A 39 24.86 34.02 -1.28
C ASP A 39 23.85 32.87 -1.33
N SER A 40 24.16 31.77 -0.64
CA SER A 40 23.39 30.52 -0.70
C SER A 40 21.92 30.69 -0.37
N ASP A 41 21.59 31.52 0.63
CA ASP A 41 20.21 31.71 1.09
C ASP A 41 19.43 32.52 0.04
N MET A 42 20.02 33.61 -0.45
CA MET A 42 19.41 34.45 -1.49
C MET A 42 19.32 33.73 -2.85
N ALA A 43 20.27 32.85 -3.16
CA ALA A 43 20.25 32.01 -4.35
C ALA A 43 19.03 31.07 -4.32
N GLN A 44 18.78 30.41 -3.19
CA GLN A 44 17.59 29.56 -3.01
C GLN A 44 16.29 30.35 -3.19
N ASP A 45 16.14 31.50 -2.53
CA ASP A 45 14.94 32.36 -2.67
C ASP A 45 14.67 32.76 -4.12
N SER A 46 15.73 33.12 -4.85
CA SER A 46 15.61 33.54 -6.25
C SER A 46 15.29 32.39 -7.20
N LEU A 47 15.82 31.19 -6.95
CA LEU A 47 15.49 29.99 -7.71
C LEU A 47 14.07 29.51 -7.40
N GLN A 48 13.60 29.61 -6.16
CA GLN A 48 12.20 29.34 -5.82
C GLN A 48 11.25 30.30 -6.54
N CYS A 49 11.60 31.59 -6.65
CA CYS A 49 10.83 32.54 -7.46
C CYS A 49 10.75 32.11 -8.93
N LEU A 50 11.87 31.68 -9.52
CA LEU A 50 11.91 31.19 -10.90
C LEU A 50 11.13 29.88 -11.07
N ALA A 51 11.23 28.94 -10.12
CA ALA A 51 10.48 27.69 -10.11
C ALA A 51 8.97 27.98 -10.05
N GLN A 52 8.56 29.00 -9.31
CA GLN A 52 7.18 29.43 -9.21
C GLN A 52 6.65 30.12 -10.49
N LEU A 53 7.52 30.85 -11.20
CA LEU A 53 7.22 31.35 -12.54
C LEU A 53 7.12 30.21 -13.57
N ALA A 54 7.88 29.13 -13.38
CA ALA A 54 7.80 27.91 -14.18
C ALA A 54 6.55 27.06 -13.87
N SER A 55 5.96 27.19 -12.67
CA SER A 55 4.75 26.45 -12.27
C SER A 55 3.43 27.11 -12.71
N MET A 56 3.52 28.16 -13.53
CA MET A 56 2.37 28.95 -13.94
C MET A 56 1.46 28.18 -14.89
N HIS A 57 0.17 28.09 -14.55
CA HIS A 57 -0.82 27.39 -15.36
C HIS A 57 -2.23 27.99 -15.17
N GLY A 58 -3.19 27.56 -16.00
CA GLY A 58 -4.59 27.97 -15.92
C GLY A 58 -4.95 29.19 -16.78
N PRO A 59 -6.02 29.93 -16.45
CA PRO A 59 -6.65 30.91 -17.35
C PRO A 59 -5.83 32.19 -17.57
N ILE A 60 -4.69 32.35 -16.90
CA ILE A 60 -3.78 33.47 -17.15
C ILE A 60 -3.28 33.49 -18.59
N PHE A 61 -3.09 32.33 -19.22
CA PHE A 61 -2.72 32.26 -20.63
C PHE A 61 -3.96 32.42 -21.52
N PRO A 62 -3.99 33.42 -22.43
CA PRO A 62 -5.12 33.64 -23.32
C PRO A 62 -5.27 32.55 -24.40
N ASP A 63 -4.16 31.98 -24.84
CA ASP A 63 -4.08 30.97 -25.90
C ASP A 63 -2.78 30.16 -25.80
N GLU A 64 -2.67 29.09 -26.60
CA GLU A 64 -1.49 28.23 -26.68
C GLU A 64 -0.26 28.98 -27.19
N SER A 65 -0.42 29.99 -28.08
CA SER A 65 0.71 30.78 -28.60
C SER A 65 1.40 31.58 -27.50
N ALA A 66 0.63 32.11 -26.54
CA ALA A 66 1.16 32.79 -25.38
C ALA A 66 1.92 31.82 -24.45
N GLN A 67 1.43 30.59 -24.29
CA GLN A 67 2.15 29.54 -23.54
C GLN A 67 3.47 29.17 -24.20
N VAL A 68 3.47 28.96 -25.52
CA VAL A 68 4.70 28.66 -26.29
C VAL A 68 5.71 29.79 -26.18
N SER A 69 5.28 31.05 -26.35
CA SER A 69 6.17 32.21 -26.25
C SER A 69 6.74 32.38 -24.83
N TYR A 70 5.93 32.16 -23.81
CA TYR A 70 6.35 32.26 -22.41
C TYR A 70 7.34 31.15 -22.06
N LEU A 71 7.03 29.91 -22.42
CA LEU A 71 7.90 28.76 -22.21
C LEU A 71 9.23 28.91 -22.97
N ALA A 72 9.20 29.35 -24.22
CA ALA A 72 10.41 29.60 -25.00
C ALA A 72 11.34 30.62 -24.31
N HIS A 73 10.79 31.74 -23.84
CA HIS A 73 11.56 32.77 -23.11
C HIS A 73 12.14 32.21 -21.80
N LEU A 74 11.39 31.36 -21.10
CA LEU A 74 11.82 30.70 -19.87
C LEU A 74 12.96 29.70 -20.13
N VAL A 75 12.87 28.90 -21.19
CA VAL A 75 13.94 27.98 -21.63
C VAL A 75 15.18 28.77 -22.02
N GLU A 76 15.05 29.84 -22.80
CA GLU A 76 16.19 30.69 -23.19
C GLU A 76 16.87 31.31 -21.97
N GLY A 77 16.10 31.83 -21.02
CA GLY A 77 16.61 32.39 -19.77
C GLY A 77 17.38 31.36 -18.94
N LEU A 78 16.81 30.17 -18.78
CA LEU A 78 17.41 29.05 -18.05
C LEU A 78 18.72 28.58 -18.71
N LEU A 79 18.72 28.35 -20.03
CA LEU A 79 19.91 27.92 -20.76
C LEU A 79 21.04 28.96 -20.70
N ASN A 80 20.71 30.25 -20.80
CA ASN A 80 21.69 31.33 -20.67
C ASN A 80 22.26 31.44 -19.25
N MET A 81 21.50 31.05 -18.23
CA MET A 81 21.94 31.01 -16.84
C MET A 81 22.91 29.85 -16.60
N ILE A 82 22.63 28.67 -17.15
CA ILE A 82 23.42 27.45 -16.94
C ILE A 82 24.70 27.43 -17.78
N ASN A 83 24.63 27.78 -19.07
CA ASN A 83 25.75 27.60 -20.01
C ASN A 83 26.97 28.52 -19.76
N GLY A 84 26.93 29.39 -18.76
CA GLY A 84 27.96 30.40 -18.51
C GLY A 84 28.72 30.28 -17.19
N ILE A 85 28.36 29.37 -16.28
CA ILE A 85 28.83 29.41 -14.89
C ILE A 85 28.91 28.00 -14.25
N GLU A 86 29.84 27.81 -13.32
CA GLU A 86 30.04 26.58 -12.53
C GLU A 86 28.97 26.47 -11.43
N MET A 87 28.21 25.38 -11.38
CA MET A 87 27.09 25.20 -10.45
C MET A 87 27.54 24.98 -9.01
N GLU A 88 26.89 25.65 -8.07
CA GLU A 88 27.10 25.41 -6.63
C GLU A 88 26.04 24.44 -6.08
N ASP A 89 26.37 23.75 -4.98
CA ASP A 89 25.48 22.78 -4.31
C ASP A 89 24.12 23.39 -3.97
N SER A 90 24.10 24.64 -3.52
CA SER A 90 22.89 25.39 -3.12
C SER A 90 21.90 25.64 -4.26
N GLU A 91 22.32 25.51 -5.53
CA GLU A 91 21.50 25.80 -6.70
C GLU A 91 20.84 24.55 -7.31
N ALA A 92 21.32 23.35 -6.97
CA ALA A 92 20.96 22.10 -7.65
C ALA A 92 19.45 21.80 -7.58
N VAL A 93 18.88 21.83 -6.37
CA VAL A 93 17.44 21.58 -6.14
C VAL A 93 16.56 22.67 -6.75
N GLY A 94 17.00 23.93 -6.71
CA GLY A 94 16.26 25.04 -7.33
C GLY A 94 16.16 24.89 -8.85
N ILE A 95 17.27 24.51 -9.50
CA ILE A 95 17.32 24.32 -10.95
C ILE A 95 16.54 23.07 -11.39
N SER A 96 16.66 21.95 -10.66
CA SER A 96 15.87 20.75 -10.95
C SER A 96 14.37 21.02 -10.84
N ASN A 97 13.94 21.80 -9.84
CA ASN A 97 12.54 22.21 -9.68
C ASN A 97 12.04 23.10 -10.82
N ILE A 98 12.86 24.05 -11.31
CA ILE A 98 12.49 24.86 -12.49
C ILE A 98 12.25 23.95 -13.70
N ILE A 99 13.18 23.03 -13.98
CA ILE A 99 13.10 22.11 -15.13
C ILE A 99 11.90 21.18 -14.98
N SER A 100 11.69 20.62 -13.79
CA SER A 100 10.57 19.74 -13.48
C SER A 100 9.23 20.45 -13.69
N ASN A 101 9.08 21.67 -13.18
CA ASN A 101 7.87 22.47 -13.39
C ASN A 101 7.64 22.78 -14.88
N MET A 102 8.69 23.07 -15.65
CA MET A 102 8.56 23.30 -17.09
C MET A 102 8.05 22.06 -17.85
N ILE A 103 8.42 20.86 -17.43
CA ILE A 103 8.03 19.60 -18.08
C ILE A 103 6.64 19.13 -17.61
N THR A 104 6.36 19.25 -16.32
CA THR A 104 5.12 18.76 -15.70
C THR A 104 3.92 19.68 -15.94
N MET A 105 4.14 21.00 -15.94
CA MET A 105 3.04 21.98 -15.96
C MET A 105 2.61 22.39 -17.37
N PHE A 106 3.52 22.34 -18.35
CA PHE A 106 3.20 22.67 -19.73
C PHE A 106 2.79 21.42 -20.52
N PRO A 107 1.67 21.45 -21.27
CA PRO A 107 1.26 20.33 -22.11
C PRO A 107 2.33 19.97 -23.16
N ARG A 108 2.37 18.70 -23.57
CA ARG A 108 3.35 18.18 -24.54
C ARG A 108 3.22 18.85 -25.91
N SER A 109 2.01 19.29 -26.29
CA SER A 109 1.77 20.09 -27.49
C SER A 109 2.50 21.44 -27.47
N ILE A 110 2.69 22.03 -26.29
CA ILE A 110 3.42 23.29 -26.12
C ILE A 110 4.92 23.06 -26.18
N LEU A 111 5.42 21.99 -25.54
CA LEU A 111 6.83 21.59 -25.59
C LEU A 111 7.30 21.30 -27.03
N THR A 112 6.47 20.60 -27.80
CA THR A 112 6.77 20.26 -29.21
C THR A 112 6.63 21.44 -30.17
N ALA A 113 5.90 22.48 -29.78
CA ALA A 113 5.77 23.73 -30.54
C ALA A 113 6.94 24.71 -30.34
N LEU A 114 7.88 24.41 -29.43
CA LEU A 114 9.10 25.19 -29.27
C LEU A 114 9.98 25.12 -30.54
N PRO A 115 10.80 26.14 -30.82
CA PRO A 115 11.78 26.06 -31.90
C PRO A 115 12.70 24.84 -31.72
N ASN A 116 12.88 24.03 -32.78
CA ASN A 116 13.62 22.77 -32.72
C ASN A 116 15.01 22.90 -32.07
N GLU A 117 15.77 23.97 -32.40
CA GLU A 117 17.09 24.22 -31.82
C GLU A 117 17.02 24.49 -30.31
N LEU A 118 15.97 25.21 -29.87
CA LEU A 118 15.75 25.52 -28.47
C LEU A 118 15.33 24.28 -27.68
N PHE A 119 14.42 23.48 -28.23
CA PHE A 119 14.00 22.20 -27.65
C PHE A 119 15.19 21.23 -27.53
N SER A 120 15.97 21.05 -28.60
CA SER A 120 17.19 20.21 -28.54
C SER A 120 18.20 20.70 -27.51
N SER A 121 18.38 22.02 -27.38
CA SER A 121 19.27 22.60 -26.37
C SER A 121 18.75 22.36 -24.95
N PHE A 122 17.44 22.46 -24.74
CA PHE A 122 16.79 22.16 -23.47
C PHE A 122 16.98 20.69 -23.07
N ILE A 123 16.72 19.75 -23.99
CA ILE A 123 16.91 18.32 -23.73
C ILE A 123 18.38 17.99 -23.45
N ASN A 124 19.32 18.56 -24.22
CA ASN A 124 20.75 18.39 -23.95
C ASN A 124 21.15 18.92 -22.56
N CYS A 125 20.60 20.07 -22.16
CA CYS A 125 20.82 20.62 -20.83
C CYS A 125 20.26 19.71 -19.74
N LEU A 126 19.03 19.21 -19.90
CA LEU A 126 18.42 18.24 -19.00
C LEU A 126 19.31 16.99 -18.87
N THR A 127 19.74 16.38 -19.99
CA THR A 127 20.64 15.22 -19.98
C THR A 127 21.95 15.50 -19.25
N MET A 128 22.59 16.63 -19.55
CA MET A 128 23.85 17.01 -18.91
C MET A 128 23.69 17.16 -17.40
N LEU A 129 22.64 17.86 -16.96
CA LEU A 129 22.34 18.06 -15.55
C LEU A 129 22.02 16.74 -14.85
N THR A 130 21.13 15.92 -15.41
CA THR A 130 20.79 14.60 -14.87
C THR A 130 22.04 13.76 -14.64
N CYS A 131 22.92 13.64 -15.63
CA CYS A 131 24.15 12.87 -15.49
C CYS A 131 25.12 13.48 -14.46
N SER A 132 25.21 14.81 -14.39
CA SER A 132 26.08 15.49 -13.41
C SER A 132 25.57 15.38 -11.98
N PHE A 133 24.26 15.50 -11.77
CA PHE A 133 23.63 15.38 -10.46
C PHE A 133 23.66 13.93 -10.00
N GLY A 134 23.42 12.95 -10.87
CA GLY A 134 23.55 11.53 -10.50
C GLY A 134 24.97 11.17 -10.02
N ARG A 135 26.02 11.65 -10.71
CA ARG A 135 27.40 11.45 -10.23
C ARG A 135 27.69 12.16 -8.91
N SER A 136 27.08 13.33 -8.70
CA SER A 136 27.27 14.08 -7.46
C SER A 136 26.52 13.42 -6.31
N ALA A 137 25.28 12.96 -6.53
CA ALA A 137 24.47 12.20 -5.59
C ALA A 137 25.17 10.91 -5.14
N ALA A 138 25.73 10.13 -6.07
CA ALA A 138 26.54 8.95 -5.74
C ALA A 138 27.79 9.31 -4.90
N LEU A 139 28.37 10.49 -5.11
CA LEU A 139 29.45 10.97 -4.24
C LEU A 139 28.93 11.42 -2.86
N GLU A 140 27.70 11.92 -2.74
CA GLU A 140 27.10 12.28 -1.45
C GLU A 140 26.87 11.03 -0.59
N GLU A 141 26.39 9.94 -1.19
CA GLU A 141 26.23 8.66 -0.51
C GLU A 141 27.56 8.15 0.02
N VAL A 142 28.61 8.14 -0.80
CA VAL A 142 29.93 7.62 -0.36
C VAL A 142 30.62 8.52 0.67
N LEU A 143 30.26 9.80 0.69
CA LEU A 143 30.80 10.76 1.65
C LEU A 143 29.97 10.84 2.93
N ASP A 144 28.90 10.06 3.05
CA ASP A 144 27.95 10.04 4.17
C ASP A 144 27.52 11.46 4.57
N LYS A 145 27.13 12.27 3.57
CA LYS A 145 26.70 13.66 3.83
C LYS A 145 25.35 13.66 4.54
N ASP A 146 25.23 14.49 5.59
CA ASP A 146 23.95 14.72 6.26
C ASP A 146 22.89 15.36 5.34
N ASP A 147 23.30 16.28 4.46
CA ASP A 147 22.42 17.00 3.53
C ASP A 147 22.59 16.46 2.09
N MET A 148 21.64 15.62 1.65
CA MET A 148 21.64 14.93 0.35
C MET A 148 21.01 15.76 -0.79
N VAL A 149 21.60 16.93 -1.07
CA VAL A 149 21.04 17.94 -1.99
C VAL A 149 21.00 17.46 -3.44
N TYR A 150 22.04 16.77 -3.91
CA TYR A 150 22.08 16.27 -5.28
C TYR A 150 21.19 15.05 -5.47
N MET A 151 20.96 14.24 -4.43
CA MET A 151 20.02 13.13 -4.51
C MET A 151 18.61 13.65 -4.80
N GLU A 152 18.13 14.62 -4.01
CA GLU A 152 16.81 15.25 -4.24
C GLU A 152 16.73 15.90 -5.63
N ALA A 153 17.78 16.60 -6.05
CA ALA A 153 17.81 17.23 -7.37
C ALA A 153 17.79 16.20 -8.50
N TYR A 154 18.49 15.08 -8.33
CA TYR A 154 18.56 13.98 -9.28
C TYR A 154 17.22 13.25 -9.41
N ASP A 155 16.57 12.96 -8.28
CA ASP A 155 15.20 12.41 -8.21
C ASP A 155 14.24 13.24 -9.04
N LYS A 156 14.23 14.56 -8.82
CA LYS A 156 13.35 15.48 -9.55
C LYS A 156 13.60 15.46 -11.06
N LEU A 157 14.86 15.36 -11.49
CA LEU A 157 15.17 15.28 -12.91
C LEU A 157 14.76 13.93 -13.52
N LEU A 158 14.92 12.81 -12.81
CA LEU A 158 14.45 11.50 -13.27
C LEU A 158 12.92 11.42 -13.30
N GLU A 159 12.21 11.96 -12.31
CA GLU A 159 10.74 12.10 -12.33
C GLU A 159 10.29 12.90 -13.57
N SER A 160 11.03 13.96 -13.89
CA SER A 160 10.77 14.79 -15.08
C SER A 160 11.01 14.02 -16.38
N TRP A 161 12.06 13.19 -16.46
CA TRP A 161 12.28 12.29 -17.59
C TRP A 161 11.12 11.31 -17.78
N LEU A 162 10.67 10.67 -16.70
CA LEU A 162 9.55 9.73 -16.78
C LEU A 162 8.28 10.43 -17.28
N THR A 163 7.97 11.60 -16.74
CA THR A 163 6.81 12.41 -17.15
C THR A 163 6.88 12.84 -18.62
N LEU A 164 8.08 13.15 -19.11
CA LEU A 164 8.32 13.54 -20.50
C LEU A 164 8.07 12.37 -21.47
N LEU A 165 8.32 11.14 -21.04
CA LEU A 165 8.38 9.95 -21.88
C LEU A 165 7.11 9.07 -21.88
N GLN A 166 6.20 9.24 -20.92
CA GLN A 166 4.95 8.44 -20.81
C GLN A 166 3.99 8.54 -22.01
N ASP A 167 4.18 9.51 -22.92
CA ASP A 167 3.37 9.69 -24.15
C ASP A 167 4.26 10.29 -25.26
N ASP A 168 5.20 9.47 -25.75
CA ASP A 168 6.23 9.88 -26.71
C ASP A 168 5.70 10.09 -28.14
N GLU A 169 4.45 9.70 -28.43
CA GLU A 169 3.82 9.79 -29.76
C GLU A 169 3.81 11.22 -30.32
N HIS A 170 3.81 12.20 -29.43
CA HIS A 170 3.81 13.63 -29.75
C HIS A 170 5.18 14.14 -30.23
N PHE A 171 6.26 13.43 -29.93
CA PHE A 171 7.62 13.84 -30.25
C PHE A 171 8.15 13.19 -31.54
N PRO A 172 9.15 13.80 -32.21
CA PRO A 172 9.81 13.16 -33.34
C PRO A 172 10.42 11.81 -32.96
N ARG A 173 10.12 10.76 -33.74
CA ARG A 173 10.62 9.40 -33.49
C ARG A 173 12.13 9.38 -33.28
N GLY A 174 12.55 8.76 -32.18
CA GLY A 174 13.97 8.56 -31.86
C GLY A 174 14.70 9.79 -31.30
N CYS A 175 14.03 10.92 -31.08
CA CYS A 175 14.70 12.13 -30.58
C CYS A 175 15.32 11.99 -29.19
N PHE A 176 14.80 11.07 -28.37
CA PHE A 176 15.29 10.80 -27.01
C PHE A 176 16.30 9.65 -26.90
N VAL A 177 16.59 8.90 -27.98
CA VAL A 177 17.44 7.70 -27.90
C VAL A 177 18.84 8.01 -27.38
N GLN A 178 19.52 9.02 -27.95
CA GLN A 178 20.86 9.41 -27.51
C GLN A 178 20.89 9.99 -26.09
N PRO A 179 19.99 10.93 -25.72
CA PRO A 179 19.80 11.34 -24.32
C PRO A 179 19.58 10.17 -23.36
N ALA A 180 18.70 9.23 -23.71
CA ALA A 180 18.38 8.08 -22.88
C ALA A 180 19.59 7.17 -22.67
N VAL A 181 20.38 6.90 -23.72
CA VAL A 181 21.64 6.14 -23.61
C VAL A 181 22.61 6.82 -22.64
N GLN A 182 22.72 8.16 -22.66
CA GLN A 182 23.63 8.88 -21.76
C GLN A 182 23.19 8.79 -20.30
N VAL A 183 21.91 9.08 -20.03
CA VAL A 183 21.37 9.01 -18.66
C VAL A 183 21.44 7.58 -18.13
N PHE A 184 21.04 6.59 -18.93
CA PHE A 184 21.09 5.17 -18.55
C PHE A 184 22.53 4.73 -18.22
N ASN A 185 23.51 5.04 -19.07
CA ASN A 185 24.91 4.72 -18.78
C ASN A 185 25.43 5.43 -17.53
N SER A 186 25.05 6.70 -17.33
CA SER A 186 25.44 7.44 -16.13
C SER A 186 24.87 6.78 -14.88
N TYR A 187 23.61 6.36 -14.89
CA TYR A 187 22.99 5.65 -13.76
C TYR A 187 23.74 4.36 -13.45
N ILE A 188 23.99 3.52 -14.46
CA ILE A 188 24.73 2.26 -14.28
C ILE A 188 26.14 2.52 -13.73
N GLN A 189 26.84 3.53 -14.23
CA GLN A 189 28.18 3.89 -13.72
C GLN A 189 28.13 4.37 -12.27
N CYS A 190 27.11 5.12 -11.87
CA CYS A 190 26.97 5.61 -10.50
C CYS A 190 26.72 4.46 -9.50
N HIS A 191 26.09 3.37 -9.92
CA HIS A 191 25.69 2.26 -9.05
C HIS A 191 26.57 1.01 -9.17
N LEU A 192 27.60 0.99 -10.02
CA LEU A 192 28.57 -0.10 -10.09
C LEU A 192 29.87 0.22 -9.37
N ALA A 193 30.47 -0.80 -8.76
CA ALA A 193 31.82 -0.74 -8.23
C ALA A 193 32.88 -0.55 -9.32
N ALA A 194 34.03 -0.03 -8.93
CA ALA A 194 35.22 -0.05 -9.77
C ALA A 194 35.55 -1.49 -10.24
N PRO A 195 35.97 -1.71 -11.50
CA PRO A 195 36.44 -0.72 -12.47
C PRO A 195 35.38 -0.15 -13.42
N ASP A 196 34.17 -0.70 -13.43
CA ASP A 196 33.15 -0.36 -14.45
C ASP A 196 32.27 0.83 -14.03
N GLY A 197 32.27 1.18 -12.74
CA GLY A 197 31.55 2.32 -12.20
C GLY A 197 32.33 3.09 -11.14
N THR A 198 31.63 4.03 -10.51
CA THR A 198 32.14 5.00 -9.54
C THR A 198 31.45 4.92 -8.19
N ARG A 199 30.59 3.91 -7.94
CA ARG A 199 29.78 3.80 -6.70
C ARG A 199 30.60 3.89 -5.43
N ASN A 200 31.82 3.36 -5.42
CA ASN A 200 32.68 3.32 -4.23
C ASN A 200 33.94 4.20 -4.36
N LEU A 201 33.96 5.14 -5.31
CA LEU A 201 35.12 5.98 -5.59
C LEU A 201 34.96 7.38 -4.99
N THR A 202 35.67 7.65 -3.89
CA THR A 202 35.99 9.03 -3.49
C THR A 202 37.10 9.61 -4.37
N ALA A 203 37.23 10.94 -4.44
CA ALA A 203 38.32 11.61 -5.15
C ALA A 203 39.74 11.16 -4.73
N ASN A 204 39.87 10.48 -3.57
CA ASN A 204 41.11 9.94 -3.03
C ASN A 204 41.24 8.40 -3.13
N GLY A 205 40.27 7.70 -3.74
CA GLY A 205 40.28 6.24 -3.91
C GLY A 205 40.10 5.45 -2.60
N VAL A 206 39.63 6.09 -1.54
CA VAL A 206 39.25 5.43 -0.28
C VAL A 206 37.79 5.02 -0.43
N ALA A 207 37.53 3.72 -0.55
CA ALA A 207 36.18 3.18 -0.47
C ALA A 207 35.65 3.35 0.97
N SER A 208 34.34 3.60 1.12
CA SER A 208 33.67 3.91 2.40
C SER A 208 34.08 2.99 3.55
N HIS A 209 34.03 3.57 4.75
CA HIS A 209 34.41 2.96 6.02
C HIS A 209 33.15 2.63 6.83
N GLU A 210 33.11 1.39 7.33
CA GLU A 210 32.13 0.80 8.27
C GLU A 210 30.75 0.49 7.66
N GLU A 211 30.30 -0.77 7.81
CA GLU A 211 28.93 -1.18 7.52
C GLU A 211 28.03 -0.43 8.51
N GLU A 212 27.18 0.47 8.02
CA GLU A 212 26.16 1.08 8.87
C GLU A 212 25.19 -0.02 9.33
N GLU A 213 24.77 0.04 10.61
CA GLU A 213 23.70 -0.84 11.10
C GLU A 213 22.40 -0.45 10.40
N ILE A 214 22.03 -1.19 9.35
CA ILE A 214 20.75 -1.06 8.65
C ILE A 214 19.62 -1.33 9.64
N ASN A 215 18.72 -0.37 9.79
CA ASN A 215 17.54 -0.50 10.64
C ASN A 215 16.50 -1.39 9.96
N GLU A 216 15.85 -2.31 10.70
CA GLU A 216 14.73 -3.13 10.21
C GLU A 216 13.54 -2.29 9.69
N LEU A 217 13.49 -1.00 10.01
CA LEU A 217 12.49 -0.04 9.50
C LEU A 217 12.92 0.68 8.21
N GLN A 218 14.14 0.46 7.73
CA GLN A 218 14.62 1.06 6.49
C GLN A 218 13.92 0.39 5.30
N GLU A 219 13.36 1.22 4.40
CA GLU A 219 12.74 0.73 3.17
C GLU A 219 13.79 0.10 2.26
N ASP A 220 13.39 -0.95 1.53
CA ASP A 220 14.24 -1.60 0.53
C ASP A 220 14.51 -0.64 -0.64
N ASP A 221 15.70 -0.69 -1.26
CA ASP A 221 16.10 0.21 -2.35
C ASP A 221 15.11 0.20 -3.52
N ARG A 222 14.47 -0.95 -3.76
CA ARG A 222 13.44 -1.11 -4.80
C ARG A 222 12.16 -0.31 -4.53
N GLU A 223 11.91 0.05 -3.27
CA GLU A 223 10.78 0.86 -2.78
C GLU A 223 11.21 2.32 -2.66
N LEU A 224 12.33 2.59 -1.98
CA LEU A 224 12.91 3.92 -1.78
C LEU A 224 13.22 4.63 -3.10
N PHE A 225 13.82 3.93 -4.05
CA PHE A 225 14.22 4.46 -5.37
C PHE A 225 13.28 4.01 -6.50
N SER A 226 12.04 3.61 -6.18
CA SER A 226 11.07 3.10 -7.16
C SER A 226 10.84 4.06 -8.34
N ASP A 227 10.71 5.36 -8.07
CA ASP A 227 10.52 6.39 -9.11
C ASP A 227 11.77 6.56 -9.99
N GLN A 228 12.97 6.53 -9.40
CA GLN A 228 14.23 6.58 -10.17
C GLN A 228 14.33 5.35 -11.09
N LEU A 229 14.09 4.17 -10.54
CA LEU A 229 14.18 2.91 -11.26
C LEU A 229 13.12 2.82 -12.37
N ALA A 230 11.91 3.32 -12.15
CA ALA A 230 10.87 3.42 -13.19
C ALA A 230 11.30 4.35 -14.33
N SER A 231 11.88 5.52 -14.01
CA SER A 231 12.41 6.45 -15.01
C SER A 231 13.54 5.83 -15.84
N ILE A 232 14.51 5.19 -15.18
CA ILE A 232 15.63 4.52 -15.84
C ILE A 232 15.17 3.29 -16.63
N GLY A 233 14.16 2.58 -16.14
CA GLY A 233 13.48 1.51 -16.87
C GLY A 233 12.91 2.02 -18.20
N MET A 234 12.17 3.14 -18.17
CA MET A 234 11.61 3.77 -19.37
C MET A 234 12.69 4.28 -20.34
N LEU A 235 13.72 4.98 -19.84
CA LEU A 235 14.86 5.40 -20.65
C LEU A 235 15.57 4.18 -21.29
N GLY A 236 15.69 3.10 -20.52
CA GLY A 236 16.21 1.82 -20.98
C GLY A 236 15.38 1.20 -22.09
N ARG A 237 14.05 1.28 -22.03
CA ARG A 237 13.12 0.79 -23.06
C ARG A 237 13.26 1.55 -24.38
N ILE A 238 13.31 2.88 -24.32
CA ILE A 238 13.51 3.73 -25.51
C ILE A 238 14.86 3.45 -26.17
N ALA A 239 15.87 3.11 -25.37
CA ALA A 239 17.21 2.75 -25.83
C ALA A 239 17.49 1.24 -25.79
N ALA A 240 16.46 0.39 -26.03
CA ALA A 240 16.54 -1.07 -25.89
C ALA A 240 17.73 -1.71 -26.63
N ASP A 241 18.05 -1.21 -27.83
CA ASP A 241 19.19 -1.68 -28.65
C ASP A 241 20.55 -1.56 -27.93
N HIS A 242 20.68 -0.63 -26.99
CA HIS A 242 21.89 -0.41 -26.20
C HIS A 242 21.77 -0.99 -24.78
N SER A 243 20.66 -0.69 -24.09
CA SER A 243 20.47 -1.00 -22.67
C SER A 243 20.39 -2.49 -22.39
N ILE A 244 19.63 -3.26 -23.20
CA ILE A 244 19.43 -4.70 -22.98
C ILE A 244 20.74 -5.48 -23.15
N PRO A 245 21.53 -5.29 -24.23
CA PRO A 245 22.83 -5.94 -24.35
C PRO A 245 23.83 -5.53 -23.26
N LEU A 246 23.82 -4.26 -22.83
CA LEU A 246 24.68 -3.76 -21.77
C LEU A 246 24.39 -4.47 -20.44
N LEU A 247 23.14 -4.47 -19.99
CA LEU A 247 22.72 -5.15 -18.76
C LEU A 247 23.03 -6.64 -18.82
N THR A 248 22.77 -7.28 -19.97
CA THR A 248 23.05 -8.71 -20.16
C THR A 248 24.54 -9.01 -19.98
N SER A 249 25.42 -8.21 -20.60
CA SER A 249 26.86 -8.38 -20.49
C SER A 249 27.37 -8.17 -19.06
N LEU A 250 26.87 -7.14 -18.37
CA LEU A 250 27.26 -6.84 -16.99
C LEU A 250 26.80 -7.96 -16.05
N LEU A 251 25.55 -8.40 -16.14
CA LEU A 251 25.02 -9.50 -15.33
C LEU A 251 25.78 -10.82 -15.60
N GLU A 252 26.02 -11.19 -16.87
CA GLU A 252 26.76 -12.42 -17.19
C GLU A 252 28.19 -12.41 -16.61
N ASP A 253 28.87 -11.26 -16.64
CA ASP A 253 30.18 -11.06 -16.00
C ASP A 253 30.10 -11.19 -14.48
N ARG A 254 29.20 -10.44 -13.83
CA ARG A 254 29.03 -10.45 -12.37
C ARG A 254 28.64 -11.82 -11.84
N VAL A 255 27.71 -12.51 -12.49
CA VAL A 255 27.33 -13.88 -12.13
C VAL A 255 28.50 -14.84 -12.27
N THR A 256 29.31 -14.71 -13.33
CA THR A 256 30.52 -15.52 -13.51
C THR A 256 31.54 -15.26 -12.41
N ARG A 257 31.75 -13.99 -12.02
CA ARG A 257 32.62 -13.60 -10.92
C ARG A 257 32.13 -14.16 -9.59
N LEU A 258 30.82 -14.07 -9.32
CA LEU A 258 30.20 -14.53 -8.07
C LEU A 258 30.36 -16.05 -7.92
N HIS A 259 30.02 -16.78 -8.98
CA HIS A 259 30.23 -18.22 -9.03
C HIS A 259 31.69 -18.60 -8.75
N GLY A 260 32.63 -17.87 -9.35
CA GLY A 260 34.06 -18.08 -9.13
C GLY A 260 34.51 -17.81 -7.70
N GLN A 261 34.00 -16.76 -7.06
CA GLN A 261 34.32 -16.45 -5.65
C GLN A 261 33.77 -17.51 -4.70
N LEU A 262 32.50 -17.90 -4.87
CA LEU A 262 31.88 -18.94 -4.05
C LEU A 262 32.61 -20.29 -4.19
N GLN A 263 33.06 -20.65 -5.40
CA GLN A 263 33.86 -21.86 -5.62
C GLN A 263 35.23 -21.81 -4.93
N ARG A 264 35.91 -20.66 -4.95
CA ARG A 264 37.19 -20.49 -4.24
C ARG A 264 37.02 -20.68 -2.73
N HIS A 265 35.96 -20.11 -2.16
CA HIS A 265 35.64 -20.30 -0.74
C HIS A 265 35.34 -21.75 -0.41
N GLN A 266 34.58 -22.45 -1.25
CA GLN A 266 34.32 -23.88 -1.06
C GLN A 266 35.62 -24.70 -1.06
N GLN A 267 36.57 -24.41 -1.96
CA GLN A 267 37.86 -25.09 -2.02
C GLN A 267 38.75 -24.79 -0.80
N GLN A 268 38.71 -23.56 -0.29
CA GLN A 268 39.44 -23.14 0.90
C GLN A 268 38.91 -23.81 2.17
N LEU A 269 37.59 -23.92 2.33
CA LEU A 269 36.97 -24.64 3.45
C LEU A 269 37.39 -26.12 3.52
N LEU A 270 37.69 -26.72 2.37
CA LEU A 270 38.19 -28.10 2.26
C LEU A 270 39.72 -28.21 2.50
N ALA A 271 40.47 -27.10 2.44
CA ALA A 271 41.93 -27.03 2.47
C ALA A 271 42.48 -26.30 3.71
N SER A 272 42.20 -26.84 4.92
CA SER A 272 42.72 -26.41 6.24
C SER A 272 42.24 -25.05 6.81
N PRO A 273 42.06 -24.95 8.15
CA PRO A 273 41.61 -23.73 8.82
C PRO A 273 42.79 -22.79 9.09
N GLY A 274 43.23 -22.05 8.08
CA GLY A 274 44.17 -20.93 8.25
C GLY A 274 43.42 -19.60 8.38
N PRO A 275 43.95 -18.61 9.13
CA PRO A 275 43.35 -17.28 9.19
C PRO A 275 43.86 -16.45 8.00
N GLU A 276 43.18 -16.54 6.86
CA GLU A 276 43.28 -15.53 5.83
C GLU A 276 41.88 -14.95 5.61
N SER A 277 41.76 -13.65 5.83
CA SER A 277 40.52 -12.89 5.75
C SER A 277 39.91 -13.08 4.36
N VAL A 278 38.68 -13.59 4.33
CA VAL A 278 37.79 -13.47 3.17
C VAL A 278 37.86 -12.02 2.71
N ASP A 279 38.06 -11.79 1.40
CA ASP A 279 37.96 -10.45 0.82
C ASP A 279 36.47 -10.10 0.72
N ARG A 280 35.81 -10.01 1.89
CA ARG A 280 34.35 -9.83 2.06
C ARG A 280 33.88 -8.65 1.23
N LYS A 281 34.64 -7.55 1.29
CA LYS A 281 34.43 -6.36 0.49
C LYS A 281 34.26 -6.62 -1.00
N VAL A 282 35.04 -7.52 -1.60
CA VAL A 282 34.90 -7.86 -3.03
C VAL A 282 33.62 -8.63 -3.32
N LEU A 283 33.15 -9.42 -2.34
CA LEU A 283 31.89 -10.15 -2.43
C LEU A 283 30.71 -9.20 -2.19
N ASP A 284 30.81 -8.28 -1.24
CA ASP A 284 29.80 -7.27 -0.94
C ASP A 284 29.64 -6.30 -2.12
N ASP A 285 30.74 -5.76 -2.66
CA ASP A 285 30.74 -4.94 -3.87
C ASP A 285 30.06 -5.66 -5.05
N LEU A 286 30.23 -6.98 -5.13
CA LEU A 286 29.64 -7.81 -6.17
C LEU A 286 28.15 -8.10 -5.93
N TYR A 287 27.74 -8.28 -4.68
CA TYR A 287 26.31 -8.38 -4.33
C TYR A 287 25.58 -7.10 -4.69
N GLU A 288 26.17 -5.96 -4.35
CA GLU A 288 25.62 -4.65 -4.65
C GLU A 288 25.56 -4.37 -6.17
N ASP A 289 26.59 -4.78 -6.92
CA ASP A 289 26.57 -4.70 -8.38
C ASP A 289 25.42 -5.53 -8.96
N ILE A 290 25.21 -6.75 -8.46
CA ILE A 290 24.15 -7.64 -8.92
C ILE A 290 22.77 -7.09 -8.50
N HIS A 291 22.65 -6.55 -7.29
CA HIS A 291 21.45 -5.92 -6.75
C HIS A 291 20.94 -4.84 -7.71
N TRP A 292 21.74 -3.80 -7.97
CA TRP A 292 21.35 -2.69 -8.84
C TRP A 292 21.08 -3.14 -10.28
N LEU A 293 21.84 -4.10 -10.81
CA LEU A 293 21.61 -4.64 -12.15
C LEU A 293 20.28 -5.42 -12.24
N ILE A 294 19.89 -6.16 -11.20
CA ILE A 294 18.61 -6.86 -11.15
C ILE A 294 17.45 -5.85 -11.04
N LEU A 295 17.58 -4.83 -10.20
CA LEU A 295 16.56 -3.78 -10.06
C LEU A 295 16.32 -3.06 -11.40
N VAL A 296 17.38 -2.57 -12.04
CA VAL A 296 17.28 -1.88 -13.34
C VAL A 296 16.74 -2.82 -14.42
N ALA A 297 17.20 -4.07 -14.49
CA ALA A 297 16.66 -5.05 -15.44
C ALA A 297 15.17 -5.33 -15.19
N GLY A 298 14.75 -5.40 -13.93
CA GLY A 298 13.36 -5.58 -13.53
C GLY A 298 12.49 -4.47 -14.08
N TYR A 299 12.79 -3.22 -13.73
CA TYR A 299 12.07 -2.01 -14.18
C TYR A 299 12.12 -1.78 -15.69
N LEU A 300 13.20 -2.17 -16.37
CA LEU A 300 13.27 -2.12 -17.83
C LEU A 300 12.29 -3.10 -18.49
N LEU A 301 12.23 -4.34 -17.99
CA LEU A 301 11.50 -5.43 -18.65
C LEU A 301 10.00 -5.47 -18.35
N ALA A 302 9.52 -4.88 -17.27
CA ALA A 302 8.11 -4.92 -16.90
C ALA A 302 7.68 -3.63 -16.20
N ASP A 303 6.38 -3.45 -16.00
CA ASP A 303 5.81 -2.39 -15.16
C ASP A 303 5.34 -2.94 -13.81
N ASP A 304 5.13 -2.04 -12.85
CA ASP A 304 4.57 -2.43 -11.56
C ASP A 304 3.07 -2.71 -11.67
N PRO A 305 2.58 -3.80 -11.06
CA PRO A 305 1.17 -4.13 -11.09
C PRO A 305 0.40 -3.21 -10.13
N GLN A 306 0.00 -2.02 -10.58
CA GLN A 306 -0.74 -1.06 -9.74
C GLN A 306 -2.20 -1.45 -9.49
N SER A 307 -2.74 -2.43 -10.23
CA SER A 307 -4.03 -3.12 -9.99
C SER A 307 -4.43 -4.01 -11.17
N GLU A 308 -3.83 -3.78 -12.34
CA GLU A 308 -4.15 -4.46 -13.59
C GLU A 308 -3.17 -5.60 -13.90
N THR A 309 -3.44 -6.34 -14.97
CA THR A 309 -2.49 -7.33 -15.50
C THR A 309 -1.34 -6.57 -16.16
N PRO A 310 -0.09 -6.69 -15.67
CA PRO A 310 1.04 -6.06 -16.35
C PRO A 310 1.26 -6.73 -17.71
N LEU A 311 1.43 -5.92 -18.74
CA LEU A 311 1.78 -6.36 -20.08
C LEU A 311 3.29 -6.22 -20.31
N ILE A 312 3.83 -6.94 -21.28
CA ILE A 312 5.18 -6.71 -21.78
C ILE A 312 5.21 -5.30 -22.37
N PRO A 313 6.13 -4.42 -21.95
CA PRO A 313 6.22 -3.06 -22.49
C PRO A 313 6.35 -3.07 -24.01
N SER A 314 5.69 -2.11 -24.67
CA SER A 314 5.60 -2.00 -26.14
C SER A 314 6.97 -2.00 -26.80
N GLU A 315 7.92 -1.26 -26.24
CA GLU A 315 9.27 -1.08 -26.78
C GLU A 315 10.05 -2.39 -26.70
N VAL A 316 9.88 -3.16 -25.62
CA VAL A 316 10.54 -4.46 -25.44
C VAL A 316 9.98 -5.50 -26.42
N MET A 317 8.66 -5.50 -26.61
CA MET A 317 8.00 -6.36 -27.59
C MET A 317 8.44 -5.99 -29.02
N GLU A 318 8.42 -4.70 -29.37
CA GLU A 318 8.85 -4.20 -30.68
C GLU A 318 10.33 -4.52 -30.95
N TYR A 319 11.20 -4.34 -29.95
CA TYR A 319 12.62 -4.72 -30.04
C TYR A 319 12.79 -6.21 -30.38
N SER A 320 12.07 -7.11 -29.70
CA SER A 320 12.12 -8.56 -29.98
C SER A 320 11.52 -8.90 -31.35
N ILE A 321 10.45 -8.22 -31.78
CA ILE A 321 9.87 -8.39 -33.13
C ILE A 321 10.87 -7.99 -34.21
N ASN A 322 11.51 -6.82 -34.07
CA ASN A 322 12.45 -6.28 -35.06
C ASN A 322 13.68 -7.16 -35.26
N HIS A 323 14.16 -7.84 -34.21
CA HIS A 323 15.34 -8.72 -34.25
C HIS A 323 15.01 -10.21 -34.44
N SER A 324 13.72 -10.57 -34.48
CA SER A 324 13.27 -11.97 -34.54
C SER A 324 13.85 -12.77 -35.73
N THR A 325 14.18 -12.13 -36.85
CA THR A 325 14.75 -12.80 -38.04
C THR A 325 16.23 -13.14 -37.91
N GLU A 326 16.94 -12.51 -36.98
CA GLU A 326 18.39 -12.68 -36.78
C GLU A 326 18.71 -13.79 -35.76
N VAL A 327 17.72 -14.11 -34.94
CA VAL A 327 17.75 -15.04 -33.81
C VAL A 327 17.49 -16.49 -34.24
N ASP A 328 18.20 -17.43 -33.61
CA ASP A 328 17.87 -18.86 -33.62
C ASP A 328 17.09 -19.23 -32.35
N ILE A 329 15.85 -19.67 -32.54
CA ILE A 329 14.91 -19.96 -31.44
C ILE A 329 15.42 -21.15 -30.60
N ASN A 330 15.98 -22.18 -31.23
CA ASN A 330 16.47 -23.35 -30.51
C ASN A 330 17.63 -23.01 -29.57
N THR A 331 18.58 -22.20 -30.05
CA THR A 331 19.69 -21.71 -29.23
C THR A 331 19.16 -20.80 -28.11
N THR A 332 18.16 -19.98 -28.38
CA THR A 332 17.51 -19.12 -27.37
C THR A 332 16.85 -19.94 -26.25
N LEU A 333 16.07 -20.97 -26.62
CA LEU A 333 15.48 -21.90 -25.65
C LEU A 333 16.54 -22.70 -24.90
N GLN A 334 17.66 -23.05 -25.54
CA GLN A 334 18.79 -23.68 -24.86
C GLN A 334 19.42 -22.73 -23.82
N ILE A 335 19.61 -21.44 -24.14
CA ILE A 335 20.11 -20.45 -23.17
C ILE A 335 19.16 -20.33 -21.97
N LEU A 336 17.85 -20.30 -22.22
CA LEU A 336 16.83 -20.23 -21.17
C LEU A 336 16.82 -21.49 -20.29
N GLY A 337 16.78 -22.68 -20.91
CA GLY A 337 16.70 -23.97 -20.22
C GLY A 337 17.99 -24.47 -19.58
N SER A 338 19.09 -23.72 -19.67
CA SER A 338 20.39 -24.08 -19.07
C SER A 338 20.98 -22.95 -18.21
N PRO A 339 20.26 -22.47 -17.17
CA PRO A 339 20.76 -21.44 -16.26
C PRO A 339 21.99 -21.92 -15.45
N GLY A 340 22.27 -23.22 -15.49
CA GLY A 340 23.44 -23.82 -14.87
C GLY A 340 24.75 -23.66 -15.62
N GLU A 341 24.70 -23.28 -16.90
CA GLU A 341 25.88 -23.15 -17.77
C GLU A 341 26.10 -21.69 -18.17
N LYS A 342 27.36 -21.34 -18.47
CA LYS A 342 27.68 -20.01 -18.99
C LYS A 342 27.02 -19.83 -20.36
N ALA A 343 26.33 -18.71 -20.58
CA ALA A 343 25.72 -18.42 -21.88
C ALA A 343 26.77 -18.45 -23.01
N SER A 344 27.98 -17.95 -22.73
CA SER A 344 29.10 -17.93 -23.68
C SER A 344 29.60 -19.31 -24.11
N SER A 345 29.33 -20.39 -23.36
CA SER A 345 29.71 -21.76 -23.76
C SER A 345 28.71 -22.43 -24.70
N ILE A 346 27.52 -21.83 -24.89
CA ILE A 346 26.48 -22.40 -25.74
C ILE A 346 26.77 -22.03 -27.21
N PRO A 347 26.86 -23.02 -28.13
CA PRO A 347 27.11 -22.75 -29.54
C PRO A 347 26.04 -21.84 -30.14
N GLY A 348 26.44 -20.74 -30.78
CA GLY A 348 25.51 -19.82 -31.42
C GLY A 348 24.89 -18.78 -30.48
N CYS A 349 25.40 -18.62 -29.25
CA CYS A 349 24.89 -17.66 -28.25
C CYS A 349 24.71 -16.21 -28.74
N ASN A 350 25.45 -15.78 -29.77
CA ASN A 350 25.31 -14.46 -30.40
C ASN A 350 24.03 -14.28 -31.22
N ARG A 351 23.33 -15.36 -31.55
CA ARG A 351 22.07 -15.36 -32.32
C ARG A 351 20.91 -15.73 -31.42
N THR A 352 20.82 -15.11 -30.25
CA THR A 352 19.74 -15.34 -29.28
C THR A 352 18.95 -14.08 -29.05
N ASP A 353 17.66 -14.21 -28.76
CA ASP A 353 16.82 -13.07 -28.43
C ASP A 353 17.35 -12.38 -27.17
N SER A 354 17.62 -11.07 -27.26
CA SER A 354 18.31 -10.37 -26.17
C SER A 354 17.41 -10.18 -24.94
N VAL A 355 16.09 -10.11 -25.11
CA VAL A 355 15.13 -10.02 -23.99
C VAL A 355 15.16 -11.32 -23.20
N ILE A 356 15.03 -12.46 -23.89
CA ILE A 356 15.12 -13.78 -23.26
C ILE A 356 16.51 -13.99 -22.66
N ARG A 357 17.58 -13.53 -23.30
CA ARG A 357 18.94 -13.65 -22.76
C ARG A 357 19.12 -12.83 -21.48
N LEU A 358 18.56 -11.63 -21.38
CA LEU A 358 18.57 -10.81 -20.16
C LEU A 358 17.79 -11.49 -19.02
N LEU A 359 16.57 -11.95 -19.28
CA LEU A 359 15.79 -12.77 -18.33
C LEU A 359 16.59 -13.99 -17.85
N SER A 360 17.27 -14.65 -18.79
CA SER A 360 18.11 -15.82 -18.51
C SER A 360 19.40 -15.47 -17.75
N ALA A 361 19.86 -14.22 -17.78
CA ALA A 361 21.01 -13.77 -16.99
C ALA A 361 20.63 -13.69 -15.50
N VAL A 362 19.46 -13.13 -15.18
CA VAL A 362 18.93 -13.14 -13.80
C VAL A 362 18.60 -14.56 -13.33
N LEU A 363 18.07 -15.40 -14.23
CA LEU A 363 17.85 -16.83 -13.93
C LEU A 363 19.16 -17.57 -13.59
N ARG A 364 20.27 -17.19 -14.23
CA ARG A 364 21.61 -17.71 -13.88
C ARG A 364 22.06 -17.25 -12.50
N THR A 365 21.78 -16.00 -12.10
CA THR A 365 22.03 -15.53 -10.73
C THR A 365 21.26 -16.39 -9.72
N SER A 366 19.97 -16.62 -9.96
CA SER A 366 19.12 -17.51 -9.15
C SER A 366 19.68 -18.94 -9.04
N GLU A 367 20.22 -19.49 -10.14
CA GLU A 367 20.83 -20.82 -10.14
C GLU A 367 22.17 -20.85 -9.39
N VAL A 368 22.97 -19.78 -9.45
CA VAL A 368 24.21 -19.66 -8.65
C VAL A 368 23.88 -19.64 -7.16
N GLU A 369 22.88 -18.86 -6.75
CA GLU A 369 22.39 -18.82 -5.36
C GLU A 369 21.88 -20.21 -4.93
N SER A 370 21.02 -20.83 -5.73
CA SER A 370 20.46 -22.17 -5.44
C SER A 370 21.50 -23.29 -5.44
N ARG A 371 22.64 -23.13 -6.12
CA ARG A 371 23.78 -24.06 -6.03
C ARG A 371 24.57 -23.84 -4.76
N ALA A 372 24.73 -22.60 -4.34
CA ALA A 372 25.42 -22.26 -3.10
C ALA A 372 24.66 -22.79 -1.88
N THR A 373 23.32 -22.65 -1.84
CA THR A 373 22.49 -23.24 -0.77
C THR A 373 22.63 -24.76 -0.71
N ARG A 374 22.56 -25.45 -1.87
CA ARG A 374 22.79 -26.91 -1.97
C ARG A 374 24.20 -27.34 -1.55
N ALA A 375 25.18 -26.45 -1.65
CA ALA A 375 26.56 -26.68 -1.24
C ALA A 375 26.82 -26.28 0.23
N SER A 376 25.79 -25.93 1.00
CA SER A 376 25.90 -25.45 2.39
C SER A 376 26.74 -24.18 2.53
N LEU A 377 26.65 -23.28 1.54
CA LEU A 377 27.30 -21.97 1.53
C LEU A 377 26.30 -20.82 1.79
N THR A 378 25.14 -21.11 2.41
CA THR A 378 24.08 -20.10 2.65
C THR A 378 24.58 -18.91 3.46
N GLU A 379 25.47 -19.12 4.44
CA GLU A 379 26.06 -18.06 5.27
C GLU A 379 26.94 -17.08 4.49
N LEU A 380 27.31 -17.40 3.24
CA LEU A 380 28.08 -16.51 2.38
C LEU A 380 27.19 -15.71 1.43
N LEU A 381 25.90 -16.02 1.33
CA LEU A 381 24.97 -15.36 0.41
C LEU A 381 24.39 -14.09 1.01
N SER A 382 24.16 -13.09 0.16
CA SER A 382 23.40 -11.88 0.54
C SER A 382 21.89 -12.17 0.53
N PRO A 383 21.17 -11.95 1.65
CA PRO A 383 19.71 -12.05 1.67
C PRO A 383 19.05 -10.94 0.83
N GLN A 384 19.66 -9.77 0.72
CA GLN A 384 19.18 -8.68 -0.16
C GLN A 384 19.17 -9.12 -1.62
N MET A 385 20.26 -9.74 -2.11
CA MET A 385 20.29 -10.32 -3.46
C MET A 385 19.19 -11.39 -3.63
N GLY A 386 18.90 -12.16 -2.58
CA GLY A 386 17.79 -13.10 -2.55
C GLY A 386 16.43 -12.41 -2.74
N LYS A 387 16.20 -11.27 -2.07
CA LYS A 387 14.98 -10.46 -2.21
C LYS A 387 14.85 -9.95 -3.65
N ASP A 388 15.93 -9.43 -4.24
CA ASP A 388 15.93 -8.92 -5.62
C ASP A 388 15.59 -10.01 -6.63
N ILE A 389 16.20 -11.19 -6.49
CA ILE A 389 15.93 -12.34 -7.37
C ILE A 389 14.47 -12.74 -7.26
N VAL A 390 13.94 -12.91 -6.05
CA VAL A 390 12.55 -13.33 -5.84
C VAL A 390 11.57 -12.28 -6.37
N TRP A 391 11.83 -11.01 -6.11
CA TRP A 391 11.06 -9.88 -6.66
C TRP A 391 11.05 -9.89 -8.18
N PHE A 392 12.22 -10.04 -8.82
CA PHE A 392 12.33 -10.09 -10.27
C PHE A 392 11.55 -11.28 -10.85
N LEU A 393 11.69 -12.47 -10.24
CA LEU A 393 10.98 -13.67 -10.67
C LEU A 393 9.46 -13.53 -10.49
N LYS A 394 8.99 -12.81 -9.46
CA LYS A 394 7.57 -12.47 -9.27
C LYS A 394 7.07 -11.58 -10.40
N ARG A 395 7.87 -10.58 -10.79
CA ARG A 395 7.57 -9.65 -11.89
C ARG A 395 7.56 -10.35 -13.25
N TRP A 396 8.53 -11.25 -13.48
CA TRP A 396 8.55 -12.16 -14.63
C TRP A 396 7.25 -12.97 -14.66
N ALA A 397 6.93 -13.70 -13.59
CA ALA A 397 5.78 -14.59 -13.55
C ALA A 397 4.45 -13.89 -13.90
N LYS A 398 4.31 -12.61 -13.56
CA LYS A 398 3.11 -11.80 -13.89
C LYS A 398 3.06 -11.32 -15.35
N THR A 399 4.20 -11.18 -16.02
CA THR A 399 4.31 -10.47 -17.31
C THR A 399 4.67 -11.39 -18.48
N TYR A 400 5.64 -12.29 -18.27
CA TYR A 400 6.27 -13.13 -19.31
C TYR A 400 5.95 -14.62 -19.12
N LEU A 401 4.89 -14.99 -18.41
CA LEU A 401 4.55 -16.40 -18.18
C LEU A 401 3.09 -16.64 -18.56
N LEU A 402 2.87 -17.56 -19.52
CA LEU A 402 1.57 -17.82 -20.13
C LEU A 402 0.96 -16.57 -20.79
N VAL A 403 1.73 -15.97 -21.70
CA VAL A 403 1.33 -14.74 -22.39
C VAL A 403 0.02 -14.95 -23.17
N ASP A 404 -1.02 -14.18 -22.86
CA ASP A 404 -2.29 -14.20 -23.58
C ASP A 404 -2.18 -13.39 -24.88
N GLU A 405 -2.24 -14.08 -26.01
CA GLU A 405 -2.16 -13.48 -27.35
C GLU A 405 -3.23 -12.41 -27.61
N LYS A 406 -4.36 -12.45 -26.89
CA LYS A 406 -5.45 -11.47 -27.06
C LYS A 406 -5.12 -10.08 -26.54
N LEU A 407 -4.14 -9.97 -25.65
CA LEU A 407 -3.74 -8.71 -25.03
C LEU A 407 -2.74 -7.92 -25.89
N TYR A 408 -2.23 -8.52 -26.97
CA TYR A 408 -1.20 -7.93 -27.83
C TYR A 408 -1.64 -7.91 -29.28
N SER A 409 -1.31 -6.85 -30.02
CA SER A 409 -1.56 -6.80 -31.46
C SER A 409 -0.66 -7.78 -32.23
N GLN A 410 0.58 -7.93 -31.78
CA GLN A 410 1.60 -8.82 -32.35
C GLN A 410 2.54 -9.27 -31.22
N ILE A 411 2.98 -10.53 -31.27
CA ILE A 411 3.96 -11.10 -30.34
C ILE A 411 5.13 -11.64 -31.14
N SER A 412 6.36 -11.40 -30.68
CA SER A 412 7.54 -11.95 -31.33
C SER A 412 7.57 -13.49 -31.24
N MET A 413 8.06 -14.13 -32.30
CA MET A 413 8.15 -15.60 -32.33
C MET A 413 8.99 -16.19 -31.18
N PRO A 414 10.14 -15.60 -30.79
CA PRO A 414 10.91 -16.10 -29.64
C PRO A 414 10.12 -16.06 -28.32
N LEU A 415 9.44 -14.94 -28.03
CA LEU A 415 8.67 -14.80 -26.78
C LEU A 415 7.45 -15.73 -26.77
N SER A 416 6.73 -15.85 -27.89
CA SER A 416 5.60 -16.78 -28.02
C SER A 416 6.03 -18.23 -27.78
N MET A 417 7.15 -18.68 -28.35
CA MET A 417 7.64 -20.06 -28.21
C MET A 417 8.25 -20.36 -26.83
N ALA A 418 8.81 -19.36 -26.15
CA ALA A 418 9.40 -19.54 -24.82
C ALA A 418 8.34 -19.45 -23.69
N PHE A 419 7.34 -18.58 -23.86
CA PHE A 419 6.47 -18.13 -22.77
C PHE A 419 4.97 -18.25 -23.04
N GLY A 420 4.57 -18.78 -24.20
CA GLY A 420 3.16 -19.00 -24.55
C GLY A 420 2.49 -20.06 -23.66
N ALA A 421 1.16 -20.01 -23.60
CA ALA A 421 0.34 -20.81 -22.68
C ALA A 421 0.57 -22.34 -22.77
N ASP A 422 0.74 -22.86 -23.99
CA ASP A 422 0.89 -24.30 -24.25
C ASP A 422 2.35 -24.72 -24.53
N THR A 423 3.32 -23.90 -24.12
CA THR A 423 4.74 -24.15 -24.40
C THR A 423 5.43 -24.95 -23.29
N GLU A 424 6.35 -25.84 -23.66
CA GLU A 424 7.23 -26.52 -22.70
C GLU A 424 8.12 -25.52 -21.93
N GLY A 425 8.46 -24.38 -22.55
CA GLY A 425 9.22 -23.31 -21.92
C GLY A 425 8.50 -22.72 -20.71
N ALA A 426 7.21 -22.37 -20.84
CA ALA A 426 6.42 -21.86 -19.73
C ALA A 426 6.27 -22.91 -18.61
N GLN A 427 6.03 -24.18 -18.95
CA GLN A 427 5.95 -25.27 -17.97
C GLN A 427 7.27 -25.46 -17.21
N TRP A 428 8.40 -25.40 -17.92
CA TRP A 428 9.72 -25.51 -17.31
C TRP A 428 10.01 -24.34 -16.35
N ILE A 429 9.66 -23.11 -16.72
CA ILE A 429 9.82 -21.93 -15.84
C ILE A 429 8.96 -22.08 -14.59
N VAL A 430 7.69 -22.50 -14.70
CA VAL A 430 6.84 -22.75 -13.52
C VAL A 430 7.50 -23.76 -12.57
N GLY A 431 8.02 -24.87 -13.12
CA GLY A 431 8.75 -25.85 -12.34
C GLY A 431 10.00 -25.29 -11.65
N TYR A 432 10.80 -24.51 -12.38
CA TYR A 432 12.00 -23.85 -11.83
C TYR A 432 11.66 -22.87 -10.71
N LEU A 433 10.64 -22.02 -10.90
CA LEU A 433 10.20 -21.06 -9.89
C LEU A 433 9.71 -21.78 -8.62
N LEU A 434 9.01 -22.90 -8.77
CA LEU A 434 8.58 -23.72 -7.64
C LEU A 434 9.76 -24.35 -6.90
N GLU A 435 10.77 -24.86 -7.62
CA GLU A 435 12.01 -25.36 -7.00
C GLU A 435 12.77 -24.26 -6.26
N LYS A 436 12.82 -23.05 -6.83
CA LYS A 436 13.42 -21.87 -6.19
C LYS A 436 12.71 -21.52 -4.89
N VAL A 437 11.37 -21.49 -4.89
CA VAL A 437 10.57 -21.28 -3.67
C VAL A 437 10.91 -22.33 -2.62
N ILE A 438 10.89 -23.62 -2.98
CA ILE A 438 11.15 -24.71 -2.03
C ILE A 438 12.56 -24.62 -1.44
N ASN A 439 13.56 -24.31 -2.27
CA ASN A 439 14.93 -24.11 -1.82
C ASN A 439 15.03 -22.96 -0.81
N ASN A 440 14.43 -21.81 -1.13
CA ASN A 440 14.47 -20.63 -0.26
C ASN A 440 13.76 -20.88 1.08
N LEU A 441 12.54 -21.42 1.07
CA LEU A 441 11.79 -21.76 2.29
C LEU A 441 12.48 -22.82 3.15
N SER A 442 13.42 -23.58 2.57
CA SER A 442 14.19 -24.59 3.31
C SER A 442 15.39 -24.04 4.06
N VAL A 443 15.92 -22.86 3.66
CA VAL A 443 17.20 -22.34 4.19
C VAL A 443 17.11 -20.93 4.76
N TRP A 444 16.16 -20.11 4.31
CA TRP A 444 16.05 -18.69 4.69
C TRP A 444 15.05 -18.44 5.82
N SER A 445 14.95 -19.36 6.79
CA SER A 445 14.04 -19.18 7.94
C SER A 445 14.49 -18.10 8.92
N SER A 446 15.77 -17.69 8.88
CA SER A 446 16.30 -16.57 9.69
C SER A 446 15.97 -15.20 9.11
N GLU A 447 15.61 -15.13 7.82
CA GLU A 447 15.39 -13.88 7.07
C GLU A 447 13.89 -13.74 6.76
N PRO A 448 13.10 -13.15 7.68
CA PRO A 448 11.63 -13.16 7.58
C PRO A 448 11.11 -12.45 6.33
N GLU A 449 11.74 -11.35 5.91
CA GLU A 449 11.35 -10.62 4.70
C GLU A 449 11.57 -11.43 3.43
N LEU A 450 12.74 -12.06 3.29
CA LEU A 450 13.04 -12.93 2.14
C LEU A 450 12.12 -14.15 2.11
N ALA A 451 11.83 -14.75 3.26
CA ALA A 451 10.87 -15.86 3.35
C ALA A 451 9.45 -15.41 2.96
N ASN A 452 9.04 -14.20 3.36
CA ASN A 452 7.76 -13.60 2.98
C ASN A 452 7.67 -13.32 1.48
N ASP A 453 8.68 -12.66 0.90
CA ASP A 453 8.77 -12.42 -0.55
C ASP A 453 8.73 -13.76 -1.33
N THR A 454 9.40 -14.78 -0.81
CA THR A 454 9.45 -16.12 -1.41
C THR A 454 8.08 -16.80 -1.43
N VAL A 455 7.31 -16.72 -0.34
CA VAL A 455 5.96 -17.30 -0.31
C VAL A 455 4.96 -16.46 -1.10
N GLU A 456 5.16 -15.15 -1.23
CA GLU A 456 4.38 -14.29 -2.14
C GLU A 456 4.63 -14.62 -3.62
N LEU A 457 5.86 -15.04 -3.98
CA LEU A 457 6.13 -15.63 -5.29
C LEU A 457 5.32 -16.93 -5.48
N LEU A 458 5.22 -17.79 -4.45
CA LEU A 458 4.40 -19.00 -4.50
C LEU A 458 2.92 -18.68 -4.71
N VAL A 459 2.38 -17.69 -3.98
CA VAL A 459 1.01 -17.19 -4.16
C VAL A 459 0.82 -16.69 -5.59
N THR A 460 1.78 -15.93 -6.13
CA THR A 460 1.73 -15.47 -7.52
C THR A 460 1.61 -16.65 -8.50
N LEU A 461 2.31 -17.76 -8.27
CA LEU A 461 2.21 -18.94 -9.14
C LEU A 461 0.82 -19.62 -9.11
N VAL A 462 0.03 -19.42 -8.05
CA VAL A 462 -1.27 -20.10 -7.88
C VAL A 462 -2.49 -19.16 -7.85
N GLU A 463 -2.30 -17.84 -7.82
CA GLU A 463 -3.39 -16.85 -7.77
C GLU A 463 -4.27 -16.89 -9.04
N ARG A 464 -3.66 -17.14 -10.20
CA ARG A 464 -4.33 -17.29 -11.50
C ARG A 464 -4.49 -18.76 -11.83
N ARG A 465 -5.70 -19.15 -12.23
CA ARG A 465 -6.06 -20.53 -12.59
C ARG A 465 -5.13 -21.13 -13.64
N GLU A 466 -4.73 -20.36 -14.65
CA GLU A 466 -3.87 -20.82 -15.75
C GLU A 466 -2.51 -21.32 -15.24
N ARG A 467 -1.85 -20.55 -14.36
CA ARG A 467 -0.58 -20.95 -13.74
C ARG A 467 -0.78 -22.07 -12.73
N ALA A 468 -1.81 -21.97 -11.89
CA ALA A 468 -2.14 -23.00 -10.90
C ALA A 468 -2.32 -24.38 -11.54
N ASN A 469 -2.96 -24.47 -12.71
CA ASN A 469 -3.16 -25.71 -13.46
C ASN A 469 -1.85 -26.42 -13.83
N ILE A 470 -0.77 -25.65 -14.04
CA ILE A 470 0.56 -26.20 -14.35
C ILE A 470 1.28 -26.56 -13.05
N VAL A 471 1.27 -25.66 -12.06
CA VAL A 471 1.93 -25.84 -10.75
C VAL A 471 1.52 -27.16 -10.09
N VAL A 472 0.22 -27.47 -10.07
CA VAL A 472 -0.30 -28.66 -9.40
C VAL A 472 0.07 -29.98 -10.09
N GLN A 473 0.61 -29.94 -11.31
CA GLN A 473 1.14 -31.12 -12.00
C GLN A 473 2.58 -31.44 -11.58
N CYS A 474 3.30 -30.48 -10.97
CA CYS A 474 4.67 -30.67 -10.53
C CYS A 474 4.75 -31.55 -9.27
N GLU A 475 5.58 -32.60 -9.27
CA GLU A 475 5.78 -33.47 -8.10
C GLU A 475 6.28 -32.69 -6.87
N SER A 476 7.11 -31.67 -7.10
CA SER A 476 7.63 -30.76 -6.08
C SER A 476 6.53 -30.04 -5.28
N TRP A 477 5.38 -29.74 -5.91
CA TRP A 477 4.22 -29.13 -5.25
C TRP A 477 3.60 -30.08 -4.21
N TRP A 478 3.42 -31.34 -4.59
CA TRP A 478 2.86 -32.36 -3.71
C TRP A 478 3.81 -32.71 -2.56
N ASN A 479 5.12 -32.70 -2.83
CA ASN A 479 6.14 -32.90 -1.81
C ASN A 479 6.16 -31.73 -0.81
N LEU A 480 6.04 -30.49 -1.29
CA LEU A 480 5.90 -29.31 -0.44
C LEU A 480 4.64 -29.40 0.45
N ALA A 481 3.49 -29.76 -0.13
CA ALA A 481 2.25 -29.94 0.61
C ALA A 481 2.40 -30.99 1.74
N LYS A 482 2.98 -32.14 1.44
CA LYS A 482 3.24 -33.22 2.42
C LYS A 482 4.22 -32.80 3.50
N GLN A 483 5.29 -32.10 3.14
CA GLN A 483 6.31 -31.63 4.08
C GLN A 483 5.78 -30.53 5.02
N PHE A 484 4.95 -29.64 4.50
CA PHE A 484 4.26 -28.65 5.33
C PHE A 484 3.24 -29.33 6.25
N ALA A 485 2.44 -30.25 5.70
CA ALA A 485 1.49 -31.02 6.47
C ALA A 485 2.16 -31.87 7.55
N SER A 486 3.40 -32.37 7.37
CA SER A 486 4.10 -33.16 8.39
C SER A 486 4.67 -32.34 9.56
N ARG A 487 4.72 -30.99 9.48
CA ARG A 487 5.30 -30.10 10.50
C ARG A 487 6.73 -30.48 10.93
N SER A 488 7.50 -31.03 10.00
CA SER A 488 8.92 -31.36 10.20
C SER A 488 9.82 -30.21 9.74
N PRO A 489 11.05 -30.10 10.27
CA PRO A 489 12.05 -29.20 9.71
C PRO A 489 12.27 -29.46 8.22
N PRO A 490 12.61 -28.43 7.43
CA PRO A 490 12.89 -27.04 7.84
C PRO A 490 11.64 -26.15 7.94
N LEU A 491 10.51 -26.51 7.31
CA LEU A 491 9.35 -25.61 7.15
C LEU A 491 8.67 -25.20 8.46
N ASN A 492 8.81 -26.00 9.53
CA ASN A 492 8.25 -25.65 10.85
C ASN A 492 9.03 -24.56 11.60
N LEU A 493 10.18 -24.14 11.07
CA LEU A 493 11.01 -23.04 11.59
C LEU A 493 10.62 -21.68 11.00
N LEU A 494 9.81 -21.66 9.94
CA LEU A 494 9.31 -20.43 9.33
C LEU A 494 8.41 -19.67 10.31
N SER A 495 8.37 -18.34 10.18
CA SER A 495 7.48 -17.48 10.98
C SER A 495 6.01 -17.80 10.73
N SER A 496 5.13 -17.39 11.65
CA SER A 496 3.69 -17.57 11.54
C SER A 496 3.11 -16.95 10.26
N SER A 497 3.56 -15.75 9.90
CA SER A 497 3.11 -15.06 8.67
C SER A 497 3.42 -15.88 7.42
N VAL A 498 4.64 -16.41 7.31
CA VAL A 498 5.05 -17.22 6.16
C VAL A 498 4.25 -18.54 6.10
N GLN A 499 4.02 -19.19 7.25
CA GLN A 499 3.20 -20.41 7.30
C GLN A 499 1.74 -20.14 6.91
N ARG A 500 1.18 -19.00 7.33
CA ARG A 500 -0.16 -18.54 6.95
C ARG A 500 -0.26 -18.36 5.43
N THR A 501 0.66 -17.61 4.83
CA THR A 501 0.68 -17.38 3.38
C THR A 501 0.96 -18.66 2.58
N LEU A 502 1.77 -19.58 3.12
CA LEU A 502 1.99 -20.88 2.49
C LEU A 502 0.72 -21.73 2.49
N MET A 503 -0.02 -21.73 3.60
CA MET A 503 -1.32 -22.40 3.67
C MET A 503 -2.30 -21.81 2.65
N LYS A 504 -2.34 -20.47 2.54
CA LYS A 504 -3.13 -19.77 1.52
C LYS A 504 -2.79 -20.24 0.11
N ALA A 505 -1.51 -20.30 -0.25
CA ALA A 505 -1.07 -20.78 -1.54
C ALA A 505 -1.50 -22.24 -1.80
N LEU A 506 -1.32 -23.14 -0.82
CA LEU A 506 -1.73 -24.55 -0.94
C LEU A 506 -3.23 -24.71 -1.15
N VAL A 507 -4.05 -23.88 -0.49
CA VAL A 507 -5.52 -23.89 -0.64
C VAL A 507 -5.92 -23.35 -2.00
N LEU A 508 -5.33 -22.23 -2.46
CA LEU A 508 -5.57 -21.69 -3.82
C LEU A 508 -5.26 -22.73 -4.90
N GLY A 509 -4.12 -23.43 -4.78
CA GLY A 509 -3.77 -24.51 -5.70
C GLY A 509 -4.78 -25.67 -5.72
N GLY A 510 -5.45 -25.96 -4.60
CA GLY A 510 -6.50 -26.98 -4.51
C GLY A 510 -7.76 -26.71 -5.34
N PHE A 511 -7.92 -25.47 -5.83
CA PHE A 511 -9.00 -25.07 -6.74
C PHE A 511 -8.56 -24.98 -8.21
N ALA A 512 -7.33 -25.39 -8.53
CA ALA A 512 -6.92 -25.62 -9.92
C ALA A 512 -7.76 -26.73 -10.59
N ASN A 513 -7.68 -26.80 -11.91
CA ASN A 513 -8.39 -27.78 -12.73
C ASN A 513 -7.77 -29.18 -12.56
N MET A 514 -8.32 -29.96 -11.63
CA MET A 514 -7.99 -31.36 -11.37
C MET A 514 -9.21 -32.24 -11.61
N ASP A 515 -8.99 -33.51 -11.97
CA ASP A 515 -10.05 -34.51 -11.94
C ASP A 515 -10.53 -34.79 -10.49
N SER A 516 -11.70 -35.40 -10.36
CA SER A 516 -12.34 -35.59 -9.06
C SER A 516 -11.52 -36.45 -8.09
N ASP A 517 -10.79 -37.46 -8.59
CA ASP A 517 -10.02 -38.38 -7.76
C ASP A 517 -8.77 -37.67 -7.24
N THR A 518 -8.04 -36.98 -8.12
CA THR A 518 -6.88 -36.15 -7.77
C THR A 518 -7.25 -35.03 -6.80
N LYS A 519 -8.39 -34.37 -7.01
CA LYS A 519 -8.88 -33.33 -6.10
C LYS A 519 -9.19 -33.87 -4.70
N GLN A 520 -9.83 -35.04 -4.61
CA GLN A 520 -10.07 -35.70 -3.32
C GLN A 520 -8.75 -36.08 -2.63
N GLN A 521 -7.80 -36.64 -3.39
CA GLN A 521 -6.47 -36.95 -2.87
C GLN A 521 -5.77 -35.68 -2.36
N TYR A 522 -5.84 -34.57 -3.10
CA TYR A 522 -5.24 -33.30 -2.71
C TYR A 522 -5.76 -32.79 -1.36
N TRP A 523 -7.09 -32.75 -1.17
CA TRP A 523 -7.68 -32.33 0.09
C TRP A 523 -7.35 -33.29 1.26
N THR A 524 -7.18 -34.57 0.97
CA THR A 524 -6.74 -35.59 1.93
C THR A 524 -5.29 -35.39 2.38
N GLU A 525 -4.45 -34.78 1.54
CA GLU A 525 -3.04 -34.49 1.83
C GLU A 525 -2.84 -33.11 2.48
N VAL A 526 -3.70 -32.13 2.18
CA VAL A 526 -3.55 -30.73 2.67
C VAL A 526 -4.42 -30.44 3.90
N LEU A 527 -5.75 -30.58 3.79
CA LEU A 527 -6.68 -30.14 4.84
C LEU A 527 -6.97 -31.22 5.88
N GLN A 528 -7.04 -32.48 5.45
CA GLN A 528 -7.37 -33.57 6.37
C GLN A 528 -6.32 -33.77 7.49
N PRO A 529 -4.99 -33.65 7.26
CA PRO A 529 -4.01 -33.76 8.33
C PRO A 529 -4.13 -32.65 9.36
N LEU A 530 -4.50 -31.43 8.93
CA LEU A 530 -4.79 -30.31 9.83
C LEU A 530 -5.97 -30.65 10.75
N GLN A 531 -7.09 -31.09 10.17
CA GLN A 531 -8.29 -31.46 10.93
C GLN A 531 -8.03 -32.63 11.89
N GLN A 532 -7.36 -33.68 11.43
CA GLN A 532 -7.06 -34.86 12.26
C GLN A 532 -6.18 -34.49 13.45
N ARG A 533 -5.11 -33.72 13.25
CA ARG A 533 -4.23 -33.30 14.35
C ARG A 533 -4.96 -32.41 15.36
N PHE A 534 -5.69 -31.42 14.87
CA PHE A 534 -6.47 -30.53 15.73
C PHE A 534 -7.47 -31.32 16.59
N LEU A 535 -8.27 -32.18 15.97
CA LEU A 535 -9.24 -33.02 16.68
C LEU A 535 -8.55 -34.01 17.64
N ASN A 536 -7.42 -34.59 17.25
CA ASN A 536 -6.65 -35.49 18.12
C ASN A 536 -6.06 -34.77 19.34
N VAL A 537 -5.77 -33.47 19.25
CA VAL A 537 -5.29 -32.67 20.39
C VAL A 537 -6.46 -32.32 21.32
N ILE A 538 -7.54 -31.75 20.80
CA ILE A 538 -8.63 -31.23 21.63
C ILE A 538 -9.49 -32.35 22.26
N ASN A 539 -9.53 -33.53 21.65
CA ASN A 539 -10.30 -34.68 22.17
C ASN A 539 -9.50 -35.58 23.12
N GLN A 540 -8.26 -35.22 23.48
CA GLN A 540 -7.53 -35.93 24.53
C GLN A 540 -8.22 -35.74 25.88
N GLU A 541 -8.45 -36.83 26.62
CA GLU A 541 -9.16 -36.78 27.91
C GLU A 541 -8.49 -35.85 28.94
N ASN A 542 -7.16 -35.68 28.84
CA ASN A 542 -6.35 -34.81 29.67
C ASN A 542 -6.09 -33.42 29.05
N PHE A 543 -6.77 -33.02 27.97
CA PHE A 543 -6.51 -31.77 27.23
C PHE A 543 -6.44 -30.53 28.15
N SER A 544 -7.40 -30.37 29.07
CA SER A 544 -7.42 -29.25 30.03
C SER A 544 -6.18 -29.16 30.93
N GLN A 545 -5.46 -30.26 31.14
CA GLN A 545 -4.23 -30.33 31.94
C GLN A 545 -2.98 -30.12 31.10
N ILE A 546 -2.99 -30.57 29.84
CA ILE A 546 -1.83 -30.48 28.92
C ILE A 546 -1.86 -29.26 28.00
N CYS A 547 -2.97 -28.52 27.92
CA CYS A 547 -3.13 -27.37 27.02
C CYS A 547 -2.05 -26.28 27.21
N GLN A 548 -1.48 -26.16 28.41
CA GLN A 548 -0.41 -25.20 28.72
C GLN A 548 1.00 -25.74 28.42
N GLN A 549 1.13 -26.98 27.96
CA GLN A 549 2.42 -27.50 27.48
C GLN A 549 2.78 -26.85 26.15
N GLU A 550 4.05 -26.49 25.99
CA GLU A 550 4.52 -25.75 24.81
C GLU A 550 4.27 -26.52 23.50
N GLU A 551 4.38 -27.84 23.50
CA GLU A 551 4.11 -28.65 22.30
C GLU A 551 2.63 -28.55 21.88
N VAL A 552 1.71 -28.57 22.84
CA VAL A 552 0.26 -28.48 22.59
C VAL A 552 -0.11 -27.04 22.18
N LYS A 553 0.41 -26.04 22.88
CA LYS A 553 0.19 -24.62 22.56
C LYS A 553 0.67 -24.30 21.14
N ARG A 554 1.89 -24.72 20.78
CA ARG A 554 2.44 -24.54 19.43
C ARG A 554 1.60 -25.24 18.36
N GLU A 555 1.10 -26.44 18.64
CA GLU A 555 0.24 -27.19 17.70
C GLU A 555 -1.10 -26.47 17.45
N ILE A 556 -1.69 -25.88 18.50
CA ILE A 556 -2.90 -25.05 18.40
C ILE A 556 -2.64 -23.76 17.65
N ILE A 557 -1.59 -23.00 18.01
CA ILE A 557 -1.24 -21.75 17.32
C ILE A 557 -1.02 -21.99 15.83
N ALA A 558 -0.19 -22.96 15.47
CA ALA A 558 0.05 -23.31 14.07
C ALA A 558 -1.23 -23.79 13.34
N THR A 559 -2.21 -24.33 14.07
CA THR A 559 -3.52 -24.66 13.48
C THR A 559 -4.33 -23.39 13.21
N LEU A 560 -4.41 -22.47 14.18
CA LEU A 560 -5.14 -21.21 14.02
C LEU A 560 -4.53 -20.34 12.91
N GLU A 561 -3.21 -20.29 12.79
CA GLU A 561 -2.52 -19.62 11.67
C GLU A 561 -2.89 -20.24 10.31
N ALA A 562 -2.95 -21.57 10.24
CA ALA A 562 -3.40 -22.25 9.04
C ALA A 562 -4.87 -21.94 8.71
N LEU A 563 -5.74 -21.76 9.72
CA LEU A 563 -7.14 -21.34 9.50
C LEU A 563 -7.22 -19.92 8.94
N CYS A 564 -6.38 -18.99 9.41
CA CYS A 564 -6.26 -17.65 8.83
C CYS A 564 -5.84 -17.74 7.36
N GLY A 565 -4.83 -18.56 7.04
CA GLY A 565 -4.38 -18.78 5.66
C GLY A 565 -5.46 -19.38 4.75
N ILE A 566 -6.29 -20.30 5.27
CA ILE A 566 -7.44 -20.84 4.53
C ILE A 566 -8.49 -19.74 4.28
N ALA A 567 -8.77 -18.89 5.27
CA ALA A 567 -9.70 -17.77 5.12
C ALA A 567 -9.19 -16.75 4.07
N GLU A 568 -7.90 -16.43 4.08
CA GLU A 568 -7.27 -15.55 3.08
C GLU A 568 -7.30 -16.10 1.65
N ALA A 569 -7.38 -17.43 1.48
CA ALA A 569 -7.49 -18.08 0.16
C ALA A 569 -8.92 -18.02 -0.43
N THR A 570 -9.84 -17.32 0.22
CA THR A 570 -11.22 -17.22 -0.25
C THR A 570 -11.31 -16.50 -1.59
N GLN A 571 -11.96 -17.15 -2.54
CA GLN A 571 -12.37 -16.64 -3.85
C GLN A 571 -13.87 -16.91 -4.04
N ILE A 572 -14.49 -16.22 -5.00
CA ILE A 572 -15.93 -16.31 -5.28
C ILE A 572 -16.38 -17.76 -5.51
N ASP A 573 -15.56 -18.55 -6.21
CA ASP A 573 -15.85 -19.94 -6.58
C ASP A 573 -15.63 -20.96 -5.46
N ASN A 574 -14.86 -20.62 -4.43
CA ASN A 574 -14.45 -21.56 -3.39
C ASN A 574 -15.08 -21.30 -2.00
N VAL A 575 -15.66 -20.11 -1.79
CA VAL A 575 -16.16 -19.66 -0.48
C VAL A 575 -17.13 -20.64 0.17
N ALA A 576 -18.00 -21.29 -0.62
CA ALA A 576 -18.99 -22.20 -0.08
C ALA A 576 -18.36 -23.46 0.55
N VAL A 577 -17.26 -23.95 -0.04
CA VAL A 577 -16.51 -25.13 0.41
C VAL A 577 -15.65 -24.75 1.62
N LEU A 578 -14.91 -23.66 1.53
CA LEU A 578 -14.02 -23.20 2.59
C LEU A 578 -14.79 -22.79 3.85
N PHE A 579 -15.90 -22.06 3.71
CA PHE A 579 -16.74 -21.67 4.84
C PHE A 579 -17.25 -22.89 5.61
N ASN A 580 -17.73 -23.92 4.92
CA ASN A 580 -18.22 -25.14 5.56
C ASN A 580 -17.10 -25.84 6.35
N PHE A 581 -15.87 -25.88 5.81
CA PHE A 581 -14.71 -26.42 6.50
C PHE A 581 -14.37 -25.59 7.76
N LEU A 582 -14.29 -24.27 7.63
CA LEU A 582 -13.91 -23.36 8.72
C LEU A 582 -14.95 -23.29 9.85
N MET A 583 -16.24 -23.42 9.53
CA MET A 583 -17.32 -23.33 10.52
C MET A 583 -17.21 -24.39 11.63
N ASP A 584 -16.74 -25.59 11.30
CA ASP A 584 -16.48 -26.65 12.28
C ASP A 584 -15.34 -26.26 13.23
N PHE A 585 -14.30 -25.58 12.72
CA PHE A 585 -13.20 -25.08 13.56
C PHE A 585 -13.64 -23.89 14.42
N LEU A 586 -14.40 -22.94 13.89
CA LEU A 586 -14.93 -21.79 14.64
C LEU A 586 -15.75 -22.26 15.84
N SER A 587 -16.58 -23.28 15.65
CA SER A 587 -17.37 -23.89 16.73
C SER A 587 -16.50 -24.47 17.84
N ASN A 588 -15.39 -25.13 17.48
CA ASN A 588 -14.42 -25.64 18.46
C ASN A 588 -13.62 -24.52 19.12
N CYS A 589 -13.27 -23.46 18.40
CA CYS A 589 -12.50 -22.32 18.89
C CYS A 589 -13.19 -21.61 20.07
N ILE A 590 -14.53 -21.58 20.11
CA ILE A 590 -15.30 -21.09 21.25
C ILE A 590 -14.93 -21.87 22.53
N GLY A 591 -14.82 -23.20 22.44
CA GLY A 591 -14.37 -24.05 23.54
C GLY A 591 -12.90 -23.83 23.90
N LEU A 592 -12.03 -23.63 22.91
CA LEU A 592 -10.61 -23.30 23.15
C LEU A 592 -10.45 -21.97 23.89
N MET A 593 -11.27 -20.96 23.60
CA MET A 593 -11.21 -19.66 24.28
C MET A 593 -11.50 -19.78 25.80
N GLU A 594 -12.37 -20.70 26.22
CA GLU A 594 -12.60 -21.01 27.64
C GLU A 594 -11.37 -21.67 28.29
N VAL A 595 -10.67 -22.55 27.57
CA VAL A 595 -9.48 -23.27 28.05
C VAL A 595 -8.26 -22.34 28.14
N TYR A 596 -8.03 -21.53 27.12
CA TYR A 596 -6.87 -20.63 26.99
C TYR A 596 -7.11 -19.21 27.54
N ARG A 597 -8.14 -19.01 28.38
CA ARG A 597 -8.49 -17.70 28.96
C ARG A 597 -7.35 -16.92 29.65
N ASN A 598 -6.25 -17.59 30.00
CA ASN A 598 -5.08 -17.00 30.66
C ASN A 598 -3.87 -16.86 29.71
N THR A 599 -4.04 -17.12 28.43
CA THR A 599 -2.99 -17.12 27.41
C THR A 599 -3.34 -16.07 26.36
N PRO A 600 -2.90 -14.81 26.51
CA PRO A 600 -3.35 -13.68 25.68
C PRO A 600 -3.15 -13.93 24.18
N GLU A 601 -1.96 -14.33 23.78
CA GLU A 601 -1.60 -14.62 22.38
C GLU A 601 -2.58 -15.61 21.70
N THR A 602 -2.98 -16.68 22.40
CA THR A 602 -3.89 -17.69 21.85
C THR A 602 -5.33 -17.17 21.79
N VAL A 603 -5.76 -16.37 22.76
CA VAL A 603 -7.09 -15.72 22.74
C VAL A 603 -7.16 -14.74 21.59
N ASN A 604 -6.13 -13.92 21.41
CA ASN A 604 -6.02 -12.94 20.34
C ASN A 604 -6.08 -13.61 18.97
N LEU A 605 -5.28 -14.65 18.74
CA LEU A 605 -5.27 -15.40 17.48
C LEU A 605 -6.59 -16.14 17.21
N ILE A 606 -7.32 -16.59 18.25
CA ILE A 606 -8.68 -17.14 18.05
C ILE A 606 -9.61 -16.04 17.53
N ILE A 607 -9.55 -14.82 18.08
CA ILE A 607 -10.38 -13.70 17.61
C ILE A 607 -9.99 -13.36 16.17
N GLU A 608 -8.69 -13.33 15.85
CA GLU A 608 -8.17 -13.06 14.51
C GLU A 608 -8.71 -14.05 13.46
N VAL A 609 -8.81 -15.35 13.78
CA VAL A 609 -9.43 -16.34 12.86
C VAL A 609 -10.89 -15.96 12.55
N PHE A 610 -11.65 -15.47 13.53
CA PHE A 610 -13.02 -15.01 13.29
C PHE A 610 -13.05 -13.73 12.45
N VAL A 611 -12.12 -12.81 12.69
CA VAL A 611 -11.95 -11.57 11.90
C VAL A 611 -11.68 -11.94 10.44
N GLU A 612 -10.71 -12.80 10.17
CA GLU A 612 -10.36 -13.21 8.80
C GLU A 612 -11.52 -13.89 8.07
N VAL A 613 -12.24 -14.80 8.74
CA VAL A 613 -13.42 -15.44 8.14
C VAL A 613 -14.51 -14.42 7.84
N ALA A 614 -14.82 -13.52 8.78
CA ALA A 614 -15.82 -12.49 8.57
C ALA A 614 -15.41 -11.56 7.43
N HIS A 615 -14.18 -11.04 7.46
CA HIS A 615 -13.65 -10.10 6.49
C HIS A 615 -13.63 -10.68 5.06
N LYS A 616 -13.12 -11.90 4.88
CA LYS A 616 -12.91 -12.50 3.55
C LYS A 616 -14.15 -13.19 2.98
N GLN A 617 -15.06 -13.69 3.81
CA GLN A 617 -16.15 -14.56 3.34
C GLN A 617 -17.53 -13.92 3.39
N ILE A 618 -17.82 -13.05 4.37
CA ILE A 618 -19.21 -12.69 4.71
C ILE A 618 -20.02 -12.11 3.55
N CYS A 619 -19.39 -11.29 2.71
CA CYS A 619 -20.02 -10.63 1.55
C CYS A 619 -20.46 -11.63 0.46
N TYR A 620 -19.92 -12.85 0.43
CA TYR A 620 -20.30 -13.89 -0.52
C TYR A 620 -21.24 -14.94 0.07
N LEU A 621 -21.49 -14.91 1.39
CA LEU A 621 -22.33 -15.89 2.06
C LEU A 621 -23.81 -15.56 1.87
N GLY A 622 -24.65 -16.56 1.56
CA GLY A 622 -26.11 -16.41 1.65
C GLY A 622 -26.62 -16.31 3.10
N GLU A 623 -27.89 -15.92 3.27
CA GLU A 623 -28.51 -15.64 4.58
C GLU A 623 -28.27 -16.72 5.64
N SER A 624 -28.53 -18.00 5.32
CA SER A 624 -28.39 -19.11 6.26
C SER A 624 -26.96 -19.30 6.78
N LYS A 625 -25.96 -19.13 5.90
CA LYS A 625 -24.54 -19.24 6.29
C LYS A 625 -24.08 -18.03 7.10
N SER A 626 -24.53 -16.83 6.73
CA SER A 626 -24.27 -15.61 7.51
C SER A 626 -24.85 -15.70 8.92
N MET A 627 -26.07 -16.24 9.07
CA MET A 627 -26.69 -16.46 10.38
C MET A 627 -25.85 -17.36 11.28
N LYS A 628 -25.29 -18.46 10.75
CA LYS A 628 -24.39 -19.33 11.52
C LYS A 628 -23.12 -18.60 11.96
N LEU A 629 -22.54 -17.78 11.09
CA LEU A 629 -21.37 -16.98 11.42
C LEU A 629 -21.70 -15.95 12.51
N TYR A 630 -22.84 -15.26 12.40
CA TYR A 630 -23.32 -14.31 13.40
C TYR A 630 -23.49 -14.97 14.78
N GLU A 631 -24.15 -16.14 14.84
CA GLU A 631 -24.33 -16.89 16.09
C GLU A 631 -23.00 -17.31 16.72
N ALA A 632 -22.04 -17.74 15.91
CA ALA A 632 -20.71 -18.13 16.38
C ALA A 632 -19.92 -16.93 16.90
N CYS A 633 -19.92 -15.80 16.18
CA CYS A 633 -19.29 -14.55 16.62
C CYS A 633 -19.90 -14.06 17.93
N LEU A 634 -21.23 -14.07 18.03
CA LEU A 634 -21.93 -13.67 19.24
C LEU A 634 -21.53 -14.53 20.45
N THR A 635 -21.47 -15.85 20.24
CA THR A 635 -21.08 -16.80 21.30
C THR A 635 -19.62 -16.60 21.71
N LEU A 636 -18.72 -16.36 20.76
CA LEU A 636 -17.32 -16.02 21.03
C LEU A 636 -17.21 -14.78 21.92
N LEU A 637 -17.89 -13.70 21.57
CA LEU A 637 -17.88 -12.44 22.33
C LEU A 637 -18.45 -12.64 23.75
N GLN A 638 -19.50 -13.44 23.90
CA GLN A 638 -20.07 -13.78 25.20
C GLN A 638 -19.06 -14.52 26.09
N VAL A 639 -18.32 -15.49 25.53
CA VAL A 639 -17.26 -16.22 26.23
C VAL A 639 -16.11 -15.27 26.62
N TYR A 640 -15.64 -14.45 25.68
CA TYR A 640 -14.57 -13.48 25.92
C TYR A 640 -14.92 -12.54 27.08
N SER A 641 -16.12 -11.95 27.05
CA SER A 641 -16.56 -11.01 28.08
C SER A 641 -16.77 -11.69 29.42
N LYS A 642 -17.40 -12.87 29.46
CA LYS A 642 -17.52 -13.65 30.70
C LYS A 642 -16.16 -13.92 31.36
N ASN A 643 -15.10 -14.13 30.56
CA ASN A 643 -13.76 -14.45 31.05
C ASN A 643 -12.93 -13.22 31.46
N ASN A 644 -13.27 -12.03 30.98
CA ASN A 644 -12.54 -10.79 31.25
C ASN A 644 -13.31 -9.78 32.12
N LEU A 645 -14.63 -9.93 32.27
CA LEU A 645 -15.44 -9.03 33.09
C LEU A 645 -15.03 -9.09 34.56
N GLY A 646 -14.67 -7.93 35.13
CA GLY A 646 -14.23 -7.81 36.52
C GLY A 646 -12.84 -8.39 36.81
N ARG A 647 -12.11 -8.83 35.77
CA ARG A 647 -10.75 -9.34 35.91
C ARG A 647 -9.77 -8.18 36.00
N LYS A 648 -9.01 -8.11 37.10
CA LYS A 648 -7.89 -7.17 37.25
C LYS A 648 -6.58 -7.93 37.08
N ARG A 649 -5.85 -7.66 36.00
CA ARG A 649 -4.50 -8.17 35.79
C ARG A 649 -3.50 -7.16 36.38
N VAL A 650 -2.40 -7.67 36.96
CA VAL A 650 -1.34 -6.85 37.58
C VAL A 650 -0.14 -6.72 36.64
N ASP A 651 -0.12 -7.49 35.56
CA ASP A 651 0.98 -7.53 34.60
C ASP A 651 1.09 -6.23 33.81
N VAL A 652 2.32 -5.80 33.54
CA VAL A 652 2.62 -4.50 32.90
C VAL A 652 2.06 -4.43 31.47
N THR A 653 1.96 -5.57 30.77
CA THR A 653 1.44 -5.68 29.40
C THR A 653 -0.06 -5.93 29.34
N ALA A 654 -0.76 -6.05 30.48
CA ALA A 654 -2.16 -6.47 30.47
C ALA A 654 -3.10 -5.49 29.76
N GLU A 655 -2.77 -4.19 29.81
CA GLU A 655 -3.53 -3.16 29.10
C GLU A 655 -3.30 -3.26 27.58
N GLU A 656 -2.05 -3.50 27.15
CA GLU A 656 -1.71 -3.72 25.74
C GLU A 656 -2.39 -4.97 25.18
N ASP A 657 -2.32 -6.09 25.90
CA ASP A 657 -2.99 -7.34 25.51
C ASP A 657 -4.50 -7.14 25.34
N GLN A 658 -5.13 -6.42 26.27
CA GLN A 658 -6.55 -6.13 26.21
C GLN A 658 -6.87 -5.15 25.07
N TYR A 659 -6.01 -4.18 24.81
CA TYR A 659 -6.12 -3.28 23.67
C TYR A 659 -6.14 -4.05 22.34
N GLN A 660 -5.19 -4.98 22.13
CA GLN A 660 -5.11 -5.78 20.90
C GLN A 660 -6.36 -6.66 20.70
N ASP A 661 -6.84 -7.32 21.76
CA ASP A 661 -8.07 -8.12 21.70
C ASP A 661 -9.29 -7.26 21.32
N LEU A 662 -9.43 -6.09 21.96
CA LEU A 662 -10.56 -5.19 21.71
C LEU A 662 -10.49 -4.58 20.31
N LEU A 663 -9.29 -4.32 19.78
CA LEU A 663 -9.10 -3.83 18.43
C LEU A 663 -9.62 -4.85 17.40
N LEU A 664 -9.22 -6.12 17.53
CA LEU A 664 -9.72 -7.21 16.67
C LEU A 664 -11.23 -7.42 16.82
N ILE A 665 -11.78 -7.28 18.04
CA ILE A 665 -13.24 -7.36 18.23
C ILE A 665 -13.96 -6.21 17.51
N MET A 666 -13.44 -4.98 17.56
CA MET A 666 -14.02 -3.85 16.84
C MET A 666 -13.98 -4.07 15.33
N GLU A 667 -12.87 -4.61 14.83
CA GLU A 667 -12.72 -4.98 13.42
C GLU A 667 -13.70 -6.11 13.03
N LEU A 668 -13.85 -7.15 13.85
CA LEU A 668 -14.83 -8.21 13.64
C LEU A 668 -16.24 -7.64 13.50
N LEU A 669 -16.66 -6.79 14.44
CA LEU A 669 -17.99 -6.17 14.43
C LEU A 669 -18.19 -5.29 13.18
N THR A 670 -17.16 -4.57 12.77
CA THR A 670 -17.16 -3.77 11.54
C THR A 670 -17.32 -4.65 10.30
N ASN A 671 -16.56 -5.74 10.21
CA ASN A 671 -16.66 -6.70 9.11
C ASN A 671 -18.04 -7.38 9.05
N LEU A 672 -18.67 -7.66 10.21
CA LEU A 672 -20.04 -8.20 10.25
C LEU A 672 -21.07 -7.21 9.68
N LEU A 673 -20.91 -5.91 9.92
CA LEU A 673 -21.77 -4.88 9.33
C LEU A 673 -21.56 -4.74 7.82
N SER A 674 -20.40 -5.13 7.29
CA SER A 674 -20.08 -4.96 5.86
C SER A 674 -21.09 -5.58 4.92
N LYS A 675 -21.70 -6.70 5.33
CA LYS A 675 -22.71 -7.40 4.56
C LYS A 675 -23.97 -6.58 4.28
N GLU A 676 -24.34 -5.63 5.13
CA GLU A 676 -25.56 -4.83 4.93
C GLU A 676 -25.43 -3.84 3.75
N PHE A 677 -24.21 -3.56 3.28
CA PHE A 677 -23.95 -2.65 2.17
C PHE A 677 -23.13 -3.27 1.02
N ILE A 678 -22.37 -4.34 1.27
CA ILE A 678 -21.66 -5.14 0.27
C ILE A 678 -22.17 -6.58 0.35
N ASP A 679 -23.24 -6.88 -0.40
CA ASP A 679 -23.78 -8.23 -0.52
C ASP A 679 -23.65 -8.73 -1.97
N PHE A 680 -22.73 -9.68 -2.18
CA PHE A 680 -22.53 -10.36 -3.46
C PHE A 680 -23.26 -11.71 -3.53
N SER A 681 -23.99 -12.11 -2.48
CA SER A 681 -24.67 -13.42 -2.43
C SER A 681 -25.75 -13.60 -3.51
N ASP A 682 -26.24 -12.50 -4.09
CA ASP A 682 -27.25 -12.48 -5.17
C ASP A 682 -26.68 -12.68 -6.59
N THR A 683 -25.35 -12.73 -6.77
CA THR A 683 -24.74 -12.67 -8.13
C THR A 683 -24.55 -14.01 -8.85
N ASP A 684 -25.01 -15.15 -8.31
CA ASP A 684 -24.90 -16.43 -9.02
C ASP A 684 -26.22 -17.19 -9.16
N GLU A 685 -26.65 -17.37 -10.42
CA GLU A 685 -27.71 -18.30 -10.84
C GLU A 685 -27.43 -19.76 -10.40
N VAL A 686 -26.19 -20.06 -9.99
CA VAL A 686 -25.75 -21.35 -9.42
C VAL A 686 -26.48 -21.70 -8.11
N PHE A 687 -26.98 -20.71 -7.37
CA PHE A 687 -27.67 -20.94 -6.09
C PHE A 687 -29.20 -21.07 -6.20
N ARG A 688 -29.80 -20.89 -7.40
CA ARG A 688 -31.26 -21.03 -7.59
C ARG A 688 -31.80 -22.46 -7.58
N GLY A 689 -30.93 -23.47 -7.42
CA GLY A 689 -31.34 -24.88 -7.46
C GLY A 689 -32.14 -25.38 -6.26
N GLN A 690 -31.97 -24.81 -5.06
CA GLN A 690 -32.59 -25.34 -3.85
C GLN A 690 -32.82 -24.22 -2.83
N GLU A 691 -34.07 -23.76 -2.76
CA GLU A 691 -34.78 -23.16 -1.61
C GLU A 691 -35.67 -21.99 -2.04
N GLN A 692 -36.81 -22.32 -2.68
CA GLN A 692 -38.00 -21.48 -2.57
C GLN A 692 -38.61 -21.69 -1.18
N GLY A 693 -38.06 -20.98 -0.19
CA GLY A 693 -38.56 -20.91 1.18
C GLY A 693 -39.41 -19.65 1.38
N GLN A 694 -40.63 -19.85 1.87
CA GLN A 694 -41.65 -18.83 2.12
C GLN A 694 -41.18 -17.77 3.12
N GLY A 695 -41.59 -16.51 2.90
CA GLY A 695 -41.37 -15.40 3.81
C GLY A 695 -41.86 -15.70 5.23
N ALA A 696 -40.94 -15.62 6.19
CA ALA A 696 -41.24 -15.72 7.62
C ALA A 696 -40.41 -14.70 8.41
N SER A 697 -41.08 -13.62 8.84
CA SER A 697 -41.02 -13.05 10.20
C SER A 697 -39.66 -12.99 10.92
N ARG A 698 -39.06 -11.78 10.95
CA ARG A 698 -37.98 -11.30 11.85
C ARG A 698 -36.74 -12.22 11.96
N SER A 699 -35.86 -12.13 10.95
CA SER A 699 -34.48 -12.60 11.07
C SER A 699 -33.66 -11.64 11.94
N VAL A 700 -32.77 -12.18 12.76
CA VAL A 700 -31.70 -11.41 13.42
C VAL A 700 -30.84 -10.81 12.30
N SER A 701 -30.67 -9.50 12.30
CA SER A 701 -29.88 -8.78 11.28
C SER A 701 -28.47 -8.47 11.77
N ALA A 702 -27.55 -8.12 10.87
CA ALA A 702 -26.15 -7.89 11.23
C ALA A 702 -26.01 -6.81 12.31
N ALA A 703 -26.80 -5.74 12.18
CA ALA A 703 -26.85 -4.66 13.16
C ALA A 703 -27.33 -5.12 14.55
N ASP A 704 -28.19 -6.14 14.66
CA ASP A 704 -28.62 -6.66 15.97
C ASP A 704 -27.47 -7.39 16.68
N VAL A 705 -26.71 -8.19 15.92
CA VAL A 705 -25.53 -8.91 16.40
C VAL A 705 -24.46 -7.92 16.86
N VAL A 706 -24.27 -6.86 16.09
CA VAL A 706 -23.25 -5.84 16.37
C VAL A 706 -23.63 -4.97 17.55
N LEU A 707 -24.89 -4.55 17.68
CA LEU A 707 -25.39 -3.85 18.87
C LEU A 707 -25.21 -4.70 20.14
N TYR A 708 -25.48 -6.00 20.05
CA TYR A 708 -25.23 -6.92 21.16
C TYR A 708 -23.72 -7.09 21.42
N GLY A 709 -22.89 -7.15 20.38
CA GLY A 709 -21.44 -7.20 20.49
C GLY A 709 -20.84 -5.97 21.16
N VAL A 710 -21.25 -4.77 20.76
CA VAL A 710 -20.86 -3.51 21.40
C VAL A 710 -21.27 -3.52 22.88
N ASN A 711 -22.48 -3.99 23.20
CA ASN A 711 -22.92 -4.11 24.59
C ASN A 711 -22.06 -5.05 25.44
N ILE A 712 -21.56 -6.13 24.85
CA ILE A 712 -20.65 -7.07 25.51
C ILE A 712 -19.29 -6.41 25.80
N VAL A 713 -18.81 -5.56 24.89
CA VAL A 713 -17.47 -4.98 24.91
C VAL A 713 -17.41 -3.69 25.72
N LEU A 714 -18.48 -2.90 25.77
CA LEU A 714 -18.50 -1.60 26.42
C LEU A 714 -18.05 -1.64 27.90
N PRO A 715 -18.44 -2.62 28.73
CA PRO A 715 -17.94 -2.75 30.09
C PRO A 715 -16.42 -3.01 30.21
N LEU A 716 -15.78 -3.45 29.12
CA LEU A 716 -14.35 -3.73 29.04
C LEU A 716 -13.55 -2.51 28.55
N MET A 717 -14.22 -1.49 27.98
CA MET A 717 -13.60 -0.25 27.53
C MET A 717 -13.38 0.72 28.70
N SER A 718 -12.16 0.78 29.20
CA SER A 718 -11.77 1.76 30.22
C SER A 718 -11.44 3.13 29.59
N GLN A 719 -11.41 4.19 30.41
CA GLN A 719 -10.96 5.50 29.93
C GLN A 719 -9.48 5.49 29.50
N ASP A 720 -8.66 4.61 30.07
CA ASP A 720 -7.25 4.49 29.69
C ASP A 720 -7.11 3.80 28.32
N LEU A 721 -7.92 2.77 28.04
CA LEU A 721 -7.97 2.11 26.73
C LEU A 721 -8.43 3.05 25.60
N LEU A 722 -9.32 4.01 25.90
CA LEU A 722 -9.71 5.03 24.93
C LEU A 722 -8.62 6.07 24.63
N LYS A 723 -7.49 6.08 25.36
CA LYS A 723 -6.33 6.91 25.02
C LYS A 723 -5.54 6.35 23.84
N PHE A 724 -5.70 5.06 23.51
CA PHE A 724 -5.10 4.47 22.32
C PHE A 724 -5.86 4.95 21.07
N PRO A 725 -5.22 5.74 20.17
CA PRO A 725 -5.93 6.42 19.08
C PRO A 725 -6.65 5.45 18.14
N SER A 726 -6.01 4.33 17.80
CA SER A 726 -6.57 3.34 16.87
C SER A 726 -7.85 2.70 17.42
N LEU A 727 -7.84 2.25 18.68
CA LEU A 727 -9.00 1.64 19.32
C LEU A 727 -10.13 2.66 19.51
N CYS A 728 -9.79 3.87 19.95
CA CYS A 728 -10.76 4.95 20.10
C CYS A 728 -11.44 5.26 18.76
N ASN A 729 -10.66 5.43 17.69
CA ASN A 729 -11.19 5.72 16.36
C ASN A 729 -12.08 4.58 15.83
N GLN A 730 -11.65 3.32 15.95
CA GLN A 730 -12.46 2.17 15.54
C GLN A 730 -13.77 2.06 16.33
N TYR A 731 -13.72 2.28 17.65
CA TYR A 731 -14.91 2.30 18.50
C TYR A 731 -15.90 3.38 18.07
N TYR A 732 -15.44 4.63 17.89
CA TYR A 732 -16.31 5.72 17.50
C TYR A 732 -16.86 5.54 16.09
N LYS A 733 -16.03 5.16 15.11
CA LYS A 733 -16.48 4.82 13.76
C LYS A 733 -17.58 3.76 13.78
N LEU A 734 -17.43 2.70 14.57
CA LEU A 734 -18.43 1.65 14.66
C LEU A 734 -19.76 2.15 15.25
N ILE A 735 -19.73 2.83 16.40
CA ILE A 735 -20.98 3.26 17.06
C ILE A 735 -21.69 4.38 16.30
N THR A 736 -20.96 5.31 15.68
CA THR A 736 -21.55 6.42 14.91
C THR A 736 -22.12 5.88 13.61
N PHE A 737 -21.43 4.96 12.95
CA PHE A 737 -21.95 4.28 11.77
C PHE A 737 -23.28 3.54 12.05
N ILE A 738 -23.41 2.86 13.19
CA ILE A 738 -24.69 2.22 13.56
C ILE A 738 -25.79 3.27 13.79
N CYS A 739 -25.45 4.41 14.41
CA CYS A 739 -26.41 5.50 14.62
C CYS A 739 -26.87 6.13 13.29
N GLU A 740 -26.01 6.16 12.28
CA GLU A 740 -26.30 6.73 10.97
C GLU A 740 -27.14 5.79 10.09
N ILE A 741 -26.77 4.51 10.04
CA ILE A 741 -27.41 3.55 9.13
C ILE A 741 -28.67 2.93 9.73
N PHE A 742 -28.70 2.68 11.04
CA PHE A 742 -29.83 2.00 11.72
C PHE A 742 -30.38 2.79 12.93
N PRO A 743 -30.72 4.09 12.77
CA PRO A 743 -31.19 4.91 13.88
C PRO A 743 -32.48 4.37 14.53
N GLU A 744 -33.31 3.63 13.79
CA GLU A 744 -34.54 3.02 14.30
C GLU A 744 -34.32 1.94 15.35
N LYS A 745 -33.11 1.36 15.43
CA LYS A 745 -32.77 0.33 16.42
C LYS A 745 -32.28 0.89 17.74
N ILE A 746 -31.78 2.13 17.74
CA ILE A 746 -31.22 2.77 18.94
C ILE A 746 -32.24 2.92 20.08
N PRO A 747 -33.51 3.31 19.84
CA PRO A 747 -34.53 3.33 20.89
C PRO A 747 -34.92 1.95 21.43
N GLN A 748 -34.62 0.87 20.69
CA GLN A 748 -34.99 -0.50 21.04
C GLN A 748 -33.93 -1.17 21.94
N LEU A 749 -32.82 -0.49 22.20
CA LEU A 749 -31.72 -1.00 23.02
C LEU A 749 -32.13 -1.14 24.50
N PRO A 750 -31.50 -2.07 25.24
CA PRO A 750 -31.61 -2.10 26.70
C PRO A 750 -31.20 -0.77 27.34
N GLU A 751 -31.82 -0.41 28.47
CA GLU A 751 -31.65 0.91 29.11
C GLU A 751 -30.19 1.26 29.44
N GLU A 752 -29.42 0.31 29.97
CA GLU A 752 -27.99 0.48 30.30
C GLU A 752 -27.14 0.74 29.04
N LEU A 753 -27.41 0.02 27.96
CA LEU A 753 -26.69 0.16 26.69
C LEU A 753 -27.02 1.49 26.02
N PHE A 754 -28.29 1.87 26.02
CA PHE A 754 -28.74 3.16 25.51
C PHE A 754 -28.03 4.31 26.25
N LYS A 755 -28.03 4.28 27.60
CA LYS A 755 -27.34 5.30 28.41
C LYS A 755 -25.84 5.35 28.10
N SER A 756 -25.20 4.19 27.97
CA SER A 756 -23.77 4.09 27.68
C SER A 756 -23.44 4.66 26.30
N LEU A 757 -24.24 4.37 25.27
CA LEU A 757 -24.06 4.92 23.93
C LEU A 757 -24.24 6.44 23.91
N MET A 758 -25.29 6.96 24.55
CA MET A 758 -25.51 8.41 24.63
C MET A 758 -24.36 9.11 25.38
N PHE A 759 -23.84 8.50 26.45
CA PHE A 759 -22.68 9.00 27.17
C PHE A 759 -21.41 8.98 26.30
N SER A 760 -21.18 7.94 25.51
CA SER A 760 -20.05 7.90 24.57
C SER A 760 -20.15 9.02 23.53
N LEU A 761 -21.33 9.27 22.95
CA LEU A 761 -21.52 10.40 22.02
C LEU A 761 -21.23 11.75 22.69
N GLU A 762 -21.70 11.96 23.93
CA GLU A 762 -21.39 13.15 24.72
C GLU A 762 -19.89 13.31 24.99
N LEU A 763 -19.22 12.21 25.37
CA LEU A 763 -17.79 12.20 25.65
C LEU A 763 -16.96 12.49 24.38
N GLY A 764 -17.32 11.87 23.26
CA GLY A 764 -16.66 12.03 21.96
C GLY A 764 -16.74 13.46 21.43
N MET A 765 -17.89 14.13 21.62
CA MET A 765 -18.05 15.55 21.27
C MET A 765 -17.23 16.50 22.15
N THR A 766 -17.00 16.16 23.42
CA THR A 766 -16.48 17.14 24.39
C THR A 766 -15.00 16.98 24.76
N SER A 767 -14.38 15.81 24.57
CA SER A 767 -13.14 15.50 25.28
C SER A 767 -12.05 14.69 24.55
N ILE A 768 -12.31 14.17 23.35
CA ILE A 768 -11.41 13.18 22.70
C ILE A 768 -10.55 13.80 21.61
N SER A 769 -11.10 13.94 20.40
CA SER A 769 -10.39 14.50 19.24
C SER A 769 -11.37 15.20 18.31
N PRO A 770 -10.91 16.14 17.46
CA PRO A 770 -11.76 16.80 16.46
C PRO A 770 -12.44 15.81 15.51
N GLU A 771 -11.71 14.78 15.06
CA GLU A 771 -12.23 13.73 14.17
C GLU A 771 -13.37 12.94 14.83
N VAL A 772 -13.19 12.53 16.09
CA VAL A 772 -14.22 11.82 16.86
C VAL A 772 -15.43 12.72 17.14
N SER A 773 -15.19 14.01 17.43
CA SER A 773 -16.26 14.98 17.60
C SER A 773 -17.07 15.14 16.33
N GLN A 774 -16.43 15.16 15.16
CA GLN A 774 -17.12 15.20 13.87
C GLN A 774 -18.01 13.96 13.68
N LEU A 775 -17.48 12.75 13.88
CA LEU A 775 -18.24 11.50 13.78
C LEU A 775 -19.47 11.50 14.71
N CYS A 776 -19.32 11.98 15.95
CA CYS A 776 -20.43 12.04 16.89
C CYS A 776 -21.51 13.05 16.46
N LEU A 777 -21.12 14.18 15.89
CA LEU A 777 -22.04 15.18 15.35
C LEU A 777 -22.77 14.68 14.10
N GLU A 778 -22.08 13.95 13.21
CA GLU A 778 -22.68 13.28 12.04
C GLU A 778 -23.77 12.30 12.49
N ALA A 779 -23.49 11.48 13.50
CA ALA A 779 -24.45 10.54 14.09
C ALA A 779 -25.70 11.19 14.71
N LEU A 780 -25.63 12.43 15.21
CA LEU A 780 -26.79 13.09 15.83
C LEU A 780 -27.89 13.42 14.82
N THR A 781 -27.53 13.73 13.58
CA THR A 781 -28.49 14.18 12.55
C THR A 781 -29.50 13.06 12.22
N PRO A 782 -29.09 11.82 11.89
CA PRO A 782 -30.03 10.71 11.66
C PRO A 782 -30.84 10.32 12.90
N LEU A 783 -30.27 10.41 14.11
CA LEU A 783 -30.99 10.13 15.36
C LEU A 783 -32.12 11.14 15.61
N ALA A 784 -31.85 12.42 15.34
CA ALA A 784 -32.84 13.48 15.41
C ALA A 784 -33.95 13.27 14.36
N GLU A 785 -33.59 12.98 13.11
CA GLU A 785 -34.55 12.68 12.06
C GLU A 785 -35.46 11.48 12.40
N GLN A 786 -34.90 10.45 13.04
CA GLN A 786 -35.69 9.31 13.50
C GLN A 786 -36.73 9.70 14.56
N CYS A 787 -36.36 10.54 15.54
CA CYS A 787 -37.32 11.07 16.52
C CYS A 787 -38.47 11.83 15.83
N ALA A 788 -38.13 12.65 14.83
CA ALA A 788 -39.12 13.42 14.06
C ALA A 788 -40.09 12.51 13.27
N LYS A 789 -39.60 11.36 12.77
CA LYS A 789 -40.43 10.37 12.07
C LYS A 789 -41.39 9.65 13.01
N THR A 790 -40.94 9.29 14.23
CA THR A 790 -41.77 8.51 15.18
C THR A 790 -42.83 9.36 15.88
N GLN A 791 -42.61 10.68 16.03
CA GLN A 791 -43.54 11.63 16.67
C GLN A 791 -43.90 11.33 18.15
N GLU A 792 -43.15 10.45 18.81
CA GLU A 792 -43.33 10.11 20.22
C GLU A 792 -42.40 10.93 21.12
N THR A 793 -42.98 11.80 21.95
CA THR A 793 -42.24 12.77 22.78
C THR A 793 -41.74 12.20 24.12
N ASP A 794 -42.19 11.00 24.51
CA ASP A 794 -41.82 10.36 25.79
C ASP A 794 -40.73 9.28 25.63
N THR A 795 -40.12 9.17 24.45
CA THR A 795 -39.07 8.16 24.21
C THR A 795 -37.73 8.56 24.85
N PRO A 796 -36.92 7.60 25.32
CA PRO A 796 -35.58 7.89 25.86
C PRO A 796 -34.68 8.66 24.89
N LEU A 797 -34.80 8.38 23.58
CA LEU A 797 -34.06 9.09 22.53
C LEU A 797 -34.50 10.55 22.38
N PHE A 798 -35.80 10.84 22.51
CA PHE A 798 -36.29 12.23 22.50
C PHE A 798 -35.73 13.03 23.68
N ILE A 799 -35.62 12.42 24.86
CA ILE A 799 -35.03 13.07 26.05
C ILE A 799 -33.52 13.28 25.87
N ALA A 800 -32.80 12.29 25.32
CA ALA A 800 -31.36 12.42 25.08
C ALA A 800 -31.04 13.50 24.04
N THR A 801 -31.80 13.57 22.94
CA THR A 801 -31.64 14.63 21.91
C THR A 801 -31.88 16.04 22.47
N ARG A 802 -32.76 16.20 23.46
CA ARG A 802 -32.93 17.47 24.18
C ARG A 802 -31.65 17.89 24.93
N HIS A 803 -30.94 16.95 25.55
CA HIS A 803 -29.65 17.22 26.18
C HIS A 803 -28.59 17.61 25.14
N PHE A 804 -28.53 16.87 24.03
CA PHE A 804 -27.59 17.19 22.95
C PHE A 804 -27.83 18.55 22.29
N LEU A 805 -29.07 19.05 22.24
CA LEU A 805 -29.33 20.42 21.78
C LEU A 805 -28.51 21.45 22.55
N LYS A 806 -28.51 21.35 23.88
CA LYS A 806 -27.74 22.26 24.73
C LYS A 806 -26.24 22.10 24.48
N LEU A 807 -25.78 20.86 24.38
CA LEU A 807 -24.35 20.57 24.18
C LEU A 807 -23.84 21.11 22.84
N VAL A 808 -24.56 20.85 21.75
CA VAL A 808 -24.21 21.37 20.41
C VAL A 808 -24.35 22.89 20.37
N PHE A 809 -25.33 23.48 21.07
CA PHE A 809 -25.43 24.94 21.20
C PHE A 809 -24.19 25.54 21.90
N ASP A 810 -23.79 24.97 23.04
CA ASP A 810 -22.59 25.40 23.77
C ASP A 810 -21.33 25.22 22.90
N MET A 811 -21.24 24.12 22.13
CA MET A 811 -20.21 23.82 21.13
C MET A 811 -20.35 24.57 19.79
N LEU A 812 -21.23 25.55 19.64
CA LEU A 812 -21.21 26.42 18.46
C LEU A 812 -21.15 27.88 18.86
N VAL A 813 -21.77 28.20 19.98
CA VAL A 813 -22.00 29.56 20.43
C VAL A 813 -20.99 29.99 21.50
N LEU A 814 -20.56 29.08 22.39
CA LEU A 814 -19.79 29.44 23.60
C LEU A 814 -18.31 29.08 23.55
N GLN A 815 -17.90 28.07 22.80
CA GLN A 815 -16.48 27.69 22.69
C GLN A 815 -15.87 28.16 21.35
N LYS A 816 -14.53 28.20 21.25
CA LYS A 816 -13.83 28.42 19.99
C LYS A 816 -13.76 27.10 19.22
N HIS A 817 -14.33 27.06 18.02
CA HIS A 817 -14.36 25.86 17.18
C HIS A 817 -13.53 26.02 15.91
N TYR A 818 -13.07 24.90 15.37
CA TYR A 818 -12.45 24.80 14.06
C TYR A 818 -13.49 25.05 12.96
N THR A 819 -13.12 25.83 11.95
CA THR A 819 -14.00 26.24 10.85
C THR A 819 -14.62 25.03 10.13
N GLU A 820 -13.87 23.93 10.01
CA GLU A 820 -14.28 22.67 9.35
C GLU A 820 -15.42 21.95 10.07
N MET A 821 -15.50 22.04 11.41
CA MET A 821 -16.59 21.42 12.17
C MET A 821 -17.93 22.19 12.10
N THR A 822 -17.92 23.43 11.60
CA THR A 822 -19.09 24.32 11.58
C THR A 822 -20.24 23.75 10.76
N VAL A 823 -19.94 23.09 9.65
CA VAL A 823 -20.97 22.54 8.75
C VAL A 823 -21.69 21.39 9.45
N VAL A 824 -20.95 20.37 9.89
CA VAL A 824 -21.49 19.18 10.54
C VAL A 824 -22.22 19.51 11.83
N ALA A 825 -21.60 20.31 12.70
CA ALA A 825 -22.25 20.79 13.93
C ALA A 825 -23.50 21.62 13.61
N GLY A 826 -23.48 22.41 12.53
CA GLY A 826 -24.62 23.17 12.05
C GLY A 826 -25.78 22.30 11.58
N GLU A 827 -25.49 21.18 10.92
CA GLU A 827 -26.51 20.21 10.49
C GLU A 827 -27.19 19.55 11.70
N ALA A 828 -26.38 19.11 12.67
CA ALA A 828 -26.87 18.55 13.93
C ALA A 828 -27.69 19.58 14.73
N LEU A 829 -27.19 20.82 14.84
CA LEU A 829 -27.91 21.89 15.53
C LEU A 829 -29.26 22.16 14.85
N TYR A 830 -29.29 22.28 13.52
CA TYR A 830 -30.51 22.56 12.79
C TYR A 830 -31.61 21.51 13.04
N THR A 831 -31.23 20.23 12.96
CA THR A 831 -32.16 19.13 13.18
C THR A 831 -32.66 19.09 14.62
N LEU A 832 -31.78 19.32 15.61
CA LEU A 832 -32.16 19.40 17.02
C LEU A 832 -33.07 20.62 17.32
N VAL A 833 -32.83 21.77 16.69
CA VAL A 833 -33.69 22.96 16.81
C VAL A 833 -35.07 22.71 16.22
N CYS A 834 -35.17 21.98 15.10
CA CYS A 834 -36.45 21.60 14.51
C CYS A 834 -37.29 20.72 15.44
N LEU A 835 -36.64 19.84 16.21
CA LEU A 835 -37.30 18.98 17.20
C LEU A 835 -37.71 19.72 18.48
N HIS A 836 -36.81 20.50 19.07
CA HIS A 836 -36.92 21.05 20.43
C HIS A 836 -36.95 22.58 20.41
N GLN A 837 -37.94 23.16 19.74
CA GLN A 837 -38.04 24.61 19.50
C GLN A 837 -38.18 25.43 20.79
N VAL A 838 -38.92 24.91 21.77
CA VAL A 838 -39.16 25.59 23.05
C VAL A 838 -37.86 25.69 23.82
N GLU A 839 -37.14 24.58 23.95
CA GLU A 839 -35.86 24.50 24.63
C GLU A 839 -34.79 25.37 23.96
N TYR A 840 -34.77 25.41 22.63
CA TYR A 840 -33.88 26.32 21.91
C TYR A 840 -34.18 27.78 22.25
N SER A 841 -35.46 28.18 22.29
CA SER A 841 -35.83 29.55 22.67
C SER A 841 -35.42 29.88 24.11
N GLU A 842 -35.57 28.93 25.05
CA GLU A 842 -35.12 29.08 26.43
C GLU A 842 -33.59 29.26 26.53
N LEU A 843 -32.81 28.51 25.75
CA LEU A 843 -31.34 28.64 25.70
C LEU A 843 -30.91 30.00 25.16
N VAL A 844 -31.54 30.46 24.07
CA VAL A 844 -31.27 31.78 23.48
C VAL A 844 -31.64 32.90 24.45
N GLU A 845 -32.83 32.85 25.07
CA GLU A 845 -33.27 33.84 26.06
C GLU A 845 -32.38 33.85 27.31
N SER A 846 -31.95 32.69 27.79
CA SER A 846 -31.01 32.55 28.91
C SER A 846 -29.66 33.20 28.57
N LEU A 847 -29.12 32.94 27.37
CA LEU A 847 -27.87 33.55 26.94
C LEU A 847 -27.99 35.07 26.78
N LEU A 848 -29.07 35.56 26.15
CA LEU A 848 -29.32 36.99 25.97
C LEU A 848 -29.50 37.70 27.33
N SER A 849 -30.25 37.12 28.25
CA SER A 849 -30.47 37.70 29.59
C SER A 849 -29.19 37.70 30.46
N SER A 850 -28.23 36.82 30.20
CA SER A 850 -26.94 36.79 30.89
C SER A 850 -25.97 37.92 30.49
N GLN A 851 -26.25 38.64 29.39
CA GLN A 851 -25.38 39.69 28.87
C GLN A 851 -25.49 40.99 29.66
N ARG A 852 -24.33 41.52 30.11
CA ARG A 852 -24.27 42.78 30.88
C ARG A 852 -24.14 44.02 30.02
N ASP A 853 -23.60 43.90 28.80
CA ASP A 853 -23.41 45.00 27.86
C ASP A 853 -24.59 45.06 26.88
N ALA A 854 -25.28 46.21 26.85
CA ALA A 854 -26.42 46.44 25.97
C ALA A 854 -26.05 46.36 24.47
N VAL A 855 -24.80 46.69 24.11
CA VAL A 855 -24.31 46.63 22.73
C VAL A 855 -24.11 45.17 22.30
N ILE A 856 -23.54 44.35 23.18
CA ILE A 856 -23.37 42.91 22.95
C ILE A 856 -24.74 42.23 22.89
N TYR A 857 -25.66 42.59 23.80
CA TYR A 857 -27.04 42.12 23.77
C TYR A 857 -27.73 42.39 22.43
N GLN A 858 -27.70 43.63 21.93
CA GLN A 858 -28.34 43.98 20.66
C GLN A 858 -27.74 43.20 19.49
N ARG A 859 -26.41 43.08 19.41
CA ARG A 859 -25.74 42.34 18.34
C ARG A 859 -26.07 40.85 18.38
N LEU A 860 -26.13 40.24 19.56
CA LEU A 860 -26.50 38.83 19.72
C LEU A 860 -27.97 38.60 19.38
N ALA A 861 -28.87 39.47 19.83
CA ALA A 861 -30.29 39.37 19.51
C ALA A 861 -30.53 39.46 17.99
N ASP A 862 -29.87 40.41 17.31
CA ASP A 862 -29.94 40.53 15.85
C ASP A 862 -29.38 39.30 15.14
N ALA A 863 -28.29 38.72 15.65
CA ALA A 863 -27.67 37.53 15.09
C ALA A 863 -28.57 36.29 15.23
N PHE A 864 -29.16 36.04 16.41
CA PHE A 864 -30.10 34.93 16.62
C PHE A 864 -31.40 35.08 15.82
N ASN A 865 -31.91 36.31 15.69
CA ASN A 865 -33.06 36.60 14.85
C ASN A 865 -32.77 36.29 13.38
N LYS A 866 -31.58 36.65 12.88
CA LYS A 866 -31.17 36.32 11.51
C LYS A 866 -30.98 34.82 11.30
N LEU A 867 -30.38 34.13 12.27
CA LEU A 867 -30.13 32.69 12.20
C LEU A 867 -31.41 31.87 11.99
N THR A 868 -32.52 32.31 12.60
CA THR A 868 -33.83 31.62 12.54
C THR A 868 -34.83 32.24 11.56
N ALA A 869 -34.50 33.38 10.94
CA ALA A 869 -35.39 34.12 10.04
C ALA A 869 -35.75 33.34 8.77
N SER A 870 -34.86 32.50 8.26
CA SER A 870 -35.08 31.69 7.05
C SER A 870 -35.85 30.38 7.33
N SER A 871 -36.04 30.03 8.60
CA SER A 871 -36.57 28.74 9.05
C SER A 871 -37.64 28.93 10.12
N THR A 872 -38.62 29.81 9.90
CA THR A 872 -39.71 30.05 10.87
C THR A 872 -41.08 29.66 10.29
N PRO A 873 -41.76 28.61 10.81
CA PRO A 873 -41.27 27.65 11.81
C PRO A 873 -40.17 26.73 11.22
N PRO A 874 -39.20 26.28 12.03
CA PRO A 874 -38.15 25.38 11.56
C PRO A 874 -38.78 24.04 11.19
N SER A 875 -38.46 23.53 10.00
CA SER A 875 -38.92 22.22 9.54
C SER A 875 -37.78 21.42 8.94
N MET A 876 -37.90 20.10 8.94
CA MET A 876 -36.91 19.17 8.35
C MET A 876 -36.96 19.20 6.80
N ASP A 877 -36.86 20.39 6.20
CA ASP A 877 -36.78 20.62 4.76
C ASP A 877 -35.34 20.94 4.33
N ARG A 878 -34.90 20.32 3.23
CA ARG A 878 -33.53 20.49 2.72
C ARG A 878 -33.22 21.94 2.34
N LYS A 879 -34.18 22.70 1.80
CA LYS A 879 -33.93 24.11 1.42
C LYS A 879 -33.77 24.99 2.66
N GLN A 880 -34.58 24.76 3.69
CA GLN A 880 -34.45 25.47 4.96
C GLN A 880 -33.13 25.12 5.69
N LYS A 881 -32.70 23.84 5.67
CA LYS A 881 -31.39 23.42 6.20
C LYS A 881 -30.24 24.15 5.52
N VAL A 882 -30.20 24.18 4.18
CA VAL A 882 -29.13 24.89 3.42
C VAL A 882 -29.13 26.39 3.73
N ALA A 883 -30.31 27.02 3.83
CA ALA A 883 -30.42 28.43 4.18
C ALA A 883 -29.95 28.72 5.62
N PHE A 884 -30.24 27.82 6.55
CA PHE A 884 -29.77 27.90 7.93
C PHE A 884 -28.25 27.77 8.01
N LEU A 885 -27.64 26.79 7.33
CA LEU A 885 -26.18 26.61 7.33
C LEU A 885 -25.45 27.85 6.80
N LYS A 886 -25.94 28.45 5.71
CA LYS A 886 -25.40 29.71 5.20
C LYS A 886 -25.53 30.86 6.21
N SER A 887 -26.65 30.91 6.92
CA SER A 887 -26.87 31.92 7.97
C SER A 887 -26.03 31.65 9.22
N LEU A 888 -25.68 30.38 9.49
CA LEU A 888 -24.81 29.97 10.57
C LEU A 888 -23.36 30.40 10.34
N GLU A 889 -22.86 30.31 9.11
CA GLU A 889 -21.53 30.84 8.75
C GLU A 889 -21.43 32.34 9.07
N GLU A 890 -22.43 33.11 8.65
CA GLU A 890 -22.53 34.54 8.97
C GLU A 890 -22.67 34.77 10.49
N PHE A 891 -23.44 33.92 11.19
CA PHE A 891 -23.61 33.99 12.63
C PHE A 891 -22.28 33.78 13.36
N VAL A 892 -21.56 32.71 13.07
CA VAL A 892 -20.27 32.37 13.70
C VAL A 892 -19.23 33.46 13.45
N ALA A 893 -19.16 34.00 12.23
CA ALA A 893 -18.27 35.13 11.91
C ALA A 893 -18.60 36.40 12.72
N ASN A 894 -19.87 36.67 12.98
CA ASN A 894 -20.32 37.85 13.70
C ASN A 894 -20.30 37.70 15.23
N VAL A 895 -20.48 36.47 15.74
CA VAL A 895 -20.71 36.17 17.16
C VAL A 895 -19.48 35.56 17.84
N GLY A 896 -18.62 34.84 17.11
CA GLY A 896 -17.43 34.18 17.69
C GLY A 896 -16.52 35.14 18.46
N GLY A 897 -16.33 36.37 17.95
CA GLY A 897 -15.56 37.41 18.64
C GLY A 897 -16.27 38.08 19.82
N LEU A 898 -17.59 37.93 19.96
CA LEU A 898 -18.39 38.55 21.03
C LEU A 898 -18.47 37.67 22.28
N LEU A 899 -18.48 36.35 22.11
CA LEU A 899 -18.69 35.38 23.19
C LEU A 899 -17.40 34.65 23.62
N CYS A 900 -16.41 34.49 22.73
CA CYS A 900 -15.16 33.78 23.03
C CYS A 900 -14.07 34.65 23.71
N VAL A 901 -14.44 35.82 24.24
CA VAL A 901 -13.52 36.69 25.02
C VAL A 901 -13.88 36.57 26.49
N LYS A 902 -13.31 35.56 27.14
CA LYS A 902 -12.91 35.59 28.55
C LYS A 902 -11.82 34.58 28.82
#